data_AF-A0A8T7KDX0-F1
#
_entry.id   AF-A0A8T7KDX0-F1
#
_cell.length_a   1.000
_cell.length_b   1.000
_cell.length_c   1.000
_cell.angle_alpha   90.00
_cell.angle_beta   90.00
_cell.angle_gamma   90.00
#
_symmetry.space_group_name_H-M   'P 1'
#
loop_
_entity.id
_entity.type
_entity.pdbx_description
1 polymer ?
#
loop_
_entity_poly.entity_id
_entity_poly.type
_entity_poly.pdbx_seq_one_letter_code
_entity_poly.pdbx_strand_id
1 'polypeptide(L)'
;MKDHRTVFVCQETPCLSMGSDAVYDALKADVARQGVKNVVVETSGCHGHGLCERGPSVVIEPEGIFYIGVQAEDAGEIVTSHLRDGKPVGRLLYHDPVSGKVIPHYSEINFYKKQQRIILRNCGHINPEKIEHYIAVGGYRALRKALLMTPEQIIEEVKKSGLRGRGGAGFSTGLKWEFCRKSPGDKKYVICNADEGDPGAFMDRSILEADPHAVIEGLTIAGYAIGANEGYIYVRAEYPLAVKRVHTAVEQARQKGFLGKDILGSGFDFVVHIKEGAGAFVCGEETALIASIEGRRGMPRPRPPFPAQSGLEGKPTNINNVKTLASVPVIIDRGADWFAAIGTEKSKGTAVFALTGKIANSGLVEVPMGTPLSTIIFDIGGGIPRGKRFKAVQTGGPSGGCIPARFLDSPVEYETLAQLGSIMGSGGMVVLDETTCMVDVTKYFLSFTQAESCGKCVPCRLGTRQMLEILTRITQGKGREQDIDTLLTIAKTVKECSLCGLGQTCPNPVLTTLNYFRDEYETHIKEKKCPAAVCDALMISPCQHTCPVGINIPKYVAQIAAGEYLEAVNTIRERNPFPAICGRICHHPCEGRCRRGELDEPVAIRALKRFAADWYFDHVDELPEPQPFPQTHTQKVAVVGAGPTGLSCAYFLAQMGYPVTVFEALPLGGGMLSVAIPDFRLPREVIEKEIDYIAKKGVDIKYNTPINVNFTIEDIKSSGFVAVFIAAGAQRSQSIGIPGELEDIEGFYYGLRFLRDVKVGKPVKIGRRVAVIGGGNVALDSSRTALRLGADEVSIFYRRSREEMPVTEVEYDETLAEGVQVNFLVSPTRIVSNDWKVTGLQCVRMRLGEPDASGRRRPIPIPGSEFFAPADTVIAAVGQAPDLSFLPPDSALERTRWERLAVDENRLATNVPGVFAGGDFVSGPGMVIEAIAAGRRGAIAIDKYLRRDASRVEMYDLKPSVIEEEISKEEEETWEPQFRPETPHLPLTERKGSFKEIELSFSEEKARQEAKRCLRCDLEK
;
A
#
# COMPACT_ATOMS: atom_id res chain seq x y z
N MET A 1 30.60 35.89 -21.47
CA MET A 1 29.45 34.97 -21.67
C MET A 1 28.94 34.32 -20.36
N LYS A 2 29.42 34.71 -19.15
CA LYS A 2 29.09 34.02 -17.89
C LYS A 2 27.86 34.53 -17.12
N ASP A 3 27.20 35.61 -17.56
CA ASP A 3 26.11 36.24 -16.80
C ASP A 3 24.72 36.16 -17.47
N HIS A 4 24.52 35.31 -18.49
CA HIS A 4 23.19 35.15 -19.09
C HIS A 4 22.41 34.07 -18.34
N ARG A 5 21.33 34.47 -17.66
CA ARG A 5 20.43 33.57 -16.93
C ARG A 5 19.13 33.38 -17.72
N THR A 6 18.71 32.14 -17.90
CA THR A 6 17.41 31.83 -18.52
C THR A 6 16.48 31.29 -17.45
N VAL A 7 15.34 31.94 -17.28
CA VAL A 7 14.27 31.52 -16.37
C VAL A 7 13.26 30.74 -17.20
N PHE A 8 13.23 29.43 -17.02
CA PHE A 8 12.28 28.53 -17.66
C PHE A 8 11.06 28.35 -16.76
N VAL A 9 9.90 28.80 -17.25
CA VAL A 9 8.61 28.59 -16.59
C VAL A 9 7.89 27.44 -17.28
N CYS A 10 7.50 26.43 -16.50
CA CYS A 10 6.81 25.27 -17.03
C CYS A 10 5.40 25.65 -17.51
N GLN A 11 5.12 25.42 -18.80
CA GLN A 11 3.80 25.63 -19.41
C GLN A 11 3.23 24.34 -20.00
N GLU A 12 3.42 23.22 -19.32
CA GLU A 12 2.66 22.00 -19.62
C GLU A 12 1.30 21.99 -18.94
N THR A 13 0.40 21.13 -19.43
CA THR A 13 -1.00 21.03 -18.97
C THR A 13 -1.17 21.05 -17.44
N PRO A 14 -0.39 20.30 -16.63
CA PRO A 14 -0.54 20.34 -15.17
C PRO A 14 -0.19 21.69 -14.53
N CYS A 15 0.90 22.33 -14.96
CA CYS A 15 1.32 23.63 -14.42
C CYS A 15 0.39 24.76 -14.87
N LEU A 16 -0.09 24.70 -16.11
CA LEU A 16 -1.11 25.63 -16.61
C LEU A 16 -2.41 25.54 -15.81
N SER A 17 -2.81 24.32 -15.42
CA SER A 17 -4.00 24.12 -14.58
C SER A 17 -3.85 24.72 -13.17
N MET A 18 -2.61 25.00 -12.73
CA MET A 18 -2.29 25.64 -11.45
C MET A 18 -1.89 27.13 -11.61
N GLY A 19 -2.12 27.74 -12.78
CA GLY A 19 -1.89 29.17 -13.01
C GLY A 19 -0.46 29.56 -13.41
N SER A 20 0.29 28.68 -14.08
CA SER A 20 1.66 28.99 -14.50
C SER A 20 1.78 30.08 -15.58
N ASP A 21 0.69 30.38 -16.30
CA ASP A 21 0.57 31.50 -17.22
C ASP A 21 0.67 32.84 -16.49
N ALA A 22 -0.04 33.01 -15.37
CA ALA A 22 0.03 34.19 -14.53
C ALA A 22 1.45 34.38 -13.94
N VAL A 23 2.12 33.29 -13.56
CA VAL A 23 3.51 33.32 -13.07
C VAL A 23 4.48 33.78 -14.17
N TYR A 24 4.31 33.27 -15.40
CA TYR A 24 5.14 33.68 -16.54
C TYR A 24 4.99 35.18 -16.84
N ASP A 25 3.75 35.68 -16.89
CA ASP A 25 3.48 37.09 -17.16
C ASP A 25 3.99 38.00 -16.03
N ALA A 26 3.83 37.58 -14.77
CA ALA A 26 4.34 38.31 -13.60
C ALA A 26 5.87 38.39 -13.60
N LEU A 27 6.57 37.27 -13.83
CA LEU A 27 8.04 37.25 -13.90
C LEU A 27 8.56 38.12 -15.06
N LYS A 28 7.91 38.05 -16.21
CA LYS A 28 8.28 38.86 -17.38
C LYS A 28 8.06 40.36 -17.14
N ALA A 29 6.94 40.73 -16.54
CA ALA A 29 6.64 42.11 -16.16
C ALA A 29 7.65 42.63 -15.12
N ASP A 30 8.02 41.82 -14.14
CA ASP A 30 8.92 42.22 -13.06
C ASP A 30 10.38 42.33 -13.49
N VAL A 31 10.86 41.43 -14.35
CA VAL A 31 12.19 41.56 -14.96
C VAL A 31 12.27 42.85 -15.78
N ALA A 32 11.23 43.18 -16.54
CA ALA A 32 11.16 44.43 -17.31
C ALA A 32 11.09 45.67 -16.39
N ARG A 33 10.26 45.63 -15.34
CA ARG A 33 10.06 46.71 -14.36
C ARG A 33 11.34 47.02 -13.57
N GLN A 34 12.07 46.00 -13.16
CA GLN A 34 13.30 46.15 -12.37
C GLN A 34 14.55 46.36 -13.22
N GLY A 35 14.45 46.23 -14.55
CA GLY A 35 15.56 46.51 -15.49
C GLY A 35 16.75 45.56 -15.33
N VAL A 36 16.52 44.32 -14.90
CA VAL A 36 17.58 43.32 -14.70
C VAL A 36 18.15 42.92 -16.06
N LYS A 37 19.41 43.28 -16.33
CA LYS A 37 20.10 42.96 -17.59
C LYS A 37 20.58 41.51 -17.57
N ASN A 38 20.59 40.86 -18.73
CA ASN A 38 21.05 39.48 -18.96
C ASN A 38 20.14 38.35 -18.42
N VAL A 39 18.86 38.62 -18.14
CA VAL A 39 17.87 37.59 -17.81
C VAL A 39 16.86 37.45 -18.95
N VAL A 40 16.59 36.23 -19.40
CA VAL A 40 15.52 35.93 -20.36
C VAL A 40 14.51 35.00 -19.71
N VAL A 41 13.23 35.38 -19.74
CA VAL A 41 12.13 34.53 -19.27
C VAL A 41 11.55 33.80 -20.48
N GLU A 42 11.70 32.48 -20.49
CA GLU A 42 11.21 31.59 -21.55
C GLU A 42 10.21 30.60 -20.98
N THR A 43 9.36 30.09 -21.87
CA THR A 43 8.48 28.99 -21.57
C THR A 43 9.21 27.69 -21.86
N SER A 44 8.99 26.66 -21.05
CA SER A 44 9.55 25.33 -21.26
C SER A 44 8.48 24.25 -21.11
N GLY A 45 8.79 23.07 -21.63
CA GLY A 45 8.18 21.84 -21.14
C GLY A 45 8.49 21.60 -19.65
N CYS A 46 7.91 20.57 -19.06
CA CYS A 46 8.27 20.14 -17.72
C CYS A 46 9.66 19.48 -17.75
N HIS A 47 10.45 19.67 -16.69
CA HIS A 47 11.76 19.03 -16.49
C HIS A 47 11.66 17.52 -16.21
N GLY A 48 10.74 16.83 -16.89
CA GLY A 48 10.20 15.52 -16.53
C GLY A 48 9.31 15.65 -15.30
N HIS A 49 8.06 15.24 -15.43
CA HIS A 49 6.90 15.37 -14.53
C HIS A 49 7.04 14.94 -13.05
N GLY A 50 8.24 14.86 -12.47
CA GLY A 50 8.52 14.30 -11.15
C GLY A 50 7.86 14.91 -9.95
N LEU A 51 7.25 16.09 -10.10
CA LEU A 51 6.66 16.87 -9.01
C LEU A 51 5.44 17.66 -9.52
N CYS A 52 4.62 17.06 -10.40
CA CYS A 52 3.44 17.74 -10.96
C CYS A 52 2.44 18.19 -9.89
N GLU A 53 2.37 17.48 -8.77
CA GLU A 53 1.53 17.85 -7.62
C GLU A 53 2.04 19.12 -6.92
N ARG A 54 3.28 19.56 -7.19
CA ARG A 54 3.93 20.72 -6.56
C ARG A 54 4.25 21.83 -7.55
N GLY A 55 3.62 21.86 -8.71
CA GLY A 55 3.72 23.01 -9.62
C GLY A 55 2.92 24.22 -9.11
N PRO A 56 3.01 25.39 -9.76
CA PRO A 56 3.88 25.74 -10.91
C PRO A 56 5.38 25.66 -10.57
N SER A 57 6.20 25.21 -11.53
CA SER A 57 7.65 25.09 -11.36
C SER A 57 8.44 26.06 -12.25
N VAL A 58 9.54 26.56 -11.70
CA VAL A 58 10.45 27.51 -12.36
C VAL A 58 11.89 27.03 -12.21
N VAL A 59 12.64 27.00 -13.30
CA VAL A 59 14.05 26.58 -13.32
C VAL A 59 14.93 27.70 -13.84
N ILE A 60 16.04 27.97 -13.17
CA ILE A 60 16.97 29.01 -13.56
C ILE A 60 18.29 28.39 -14.01
N GLU A 61 18.57 28.48 -15.31
CA GLU A 61 19.80 28.00 -15.95
C GLU A 61 20.81 29.15 -16.11
N PRO A 62 22.13 28.91 -15.97
CA PRO A 62 22.82 27.62 -15.82
C PRO A 62 23.00 27.14 -14.37
N GLU A 63 22.45 27.85 -13.38
CA GLU A 63 22.59 27.51 -11.95
C GLU A 63 21.86 26.21 -11.59
N GLY A 64 20.86 25.81 -12.38
CA GLY A 64 20.07 24.59 -12.17
C GLY A 64 19.23 24.66 -10.88
N ILE A 65 18.85 25.85 -10.45
CA ILE A 65 18.02 26.04 -9.24
C ILE A 65 16.56 25.77 -9.59
N PHE A 66 15.92 24.97 -8.74
CA PHE A 66 14.56 24.47 -8.96
C PHE A 66 13.59 25.01 -7.92
N TYR A 67 12.63 25.80 -8.38
CA TYR A 67 11.54 26.34 -7.57
C TYR A 67 10.24 25.58 -7.82
N ILE A 68 9.50 25.31 -6.74
CA ILE A 68 8.21 24.60 -6.74
C ILE A 68 7.13 25.43 -6.03
N GLY A 69 5.87 25.24 -6.43
CA GLY A 69 4.71 25.92 -5.83
C GLY A 69 4.71 27.44 -6.01
N VAL A 70 5.34 27.96 -7.07
CA VAL A 70 5.50 29.40 -7.29
C VAL A 70 4.14 30.03 -7.62
N GLN A 71 3.75 31.05 -6.87
CA GLN A 71 2.58 31.89 -7.13
C GLN A 71 2.98 33.17 -7.86
N ALA A 72 2.02 33.84 -8.51
CA ALA A 72 2.28 35.10 -9.21
C ALA A 72 2.85 36.20 -8.28
N GLU A 73 2.47 36.18 -7.01
CA GLU A 73 2.96 37.10 -5.97
C GLU A 73 4.43 36.88 -5.62
N ASP A 74 4.93 35.65 -5.76
CA ASP A 74 6.30 35.26 -5.45
C ASP A 74 7.30 35.77 -6.51
N ALA A 75 6.82 36.13 -7.70
CA ALA A 75 7.65 36.59 -8.82
C ALA A 75 8.55 37.77 -8.43
N GLY A 76 8.01 38.73 -7.67
CA GLY A 76 8.77 39.89 -7.21
C GLY A 76 9.92 39.53 -6.26
N GLU A 77 9.70 38.55 -5.37
CA GLU A 77 10.74 38.07 -4.45
C GLU A 77 11.84 37.31 -5.20
N ILE A 78 11.48 36.45 -6.16
CA ILE A 78 12.44 35.70 -6.98
C ILE A 78 13.32 36.67 -7.79
N VAL A 79 12.73 37.70 -8.41
CA VAL A 79 13.47 38.68 -9.20
C VAL A 79 14.41 39.51 -8.32
N THR A 80 13.97 39.90 -7.13
CA THR A 80 14.76 40.75 -6.23
C THR A 80 15.85 39.94 -5.51
N SER A 81 15.49 38.87 -4.81
CA SER A 81 16.43 38.10 -3.99
C SER A 81 17.39 37.25 -4.84
N HIS A 82 16.88 36.56 -5.86
CA HIS A 82 17.71 35.60 -6.61
C HIS A 82 18.31 36.21 -7.87
N LEU A 83 17.49 36.79 -8.76
CA LEU A 83 17.99 37.30 -10.03
C LEU A 83 18.86 38.55 -9.90
N ARG A 84 18.60 39.41 -8.90
CA ARG A 84 19.39 40.62 -8.62
C ARG A 84 20.45 40.41 -7.53
N ASP A 85 20.08 39.86 -6.37
CA ASP A 85 20.98 39.73 -5.22
C ASP A 85 21.72 38.38 -5.12
N GLY A 86 21.39 37.41 -5.99
CA GLY A 86 22.07 36.11 -6.07
C GLY A 86 21.73 35.14 -4.94
N LYS A 87 20.72 35.41 -4.12
CA LYS A 87 20.28 34.57 -2.99
C LYS A 87 19.00 33.79 -3.35
N PRO A 88 19.06 32.45 -3.42
CA PRO A 88 17.88 31.64 -3.69
C PRO A 88 16.83 31.78 -2.59
N VAL A 89 15.56 31.75 -2.96
CA VAL A 89 14.43 31.88 -2.04
C VAL A 89 14.18 30.55 -1.34
N GLY A 90 14.71 30.40 -0.12
CA GLY A 90 14.73 29.12 0.61
C GLY A 90 13.37 28.44 0.79
N ARG A 91 12.28 29.21 0.95
CA ARG A 91 10.91 28.67 1.12
C ARG A 91 10.34 28.01 -0.14
N LEU A 92 10.83 28.38 -1.33
CA LEU A 92 10.34 27.90 -2.63
C LEU A 92 11.19 26.76 -3.20
N LEU A 93 12.29 26.40 -2.53
CA LEU A 93 13.16 25.32 -2.95
C LEU A 93 12.52 23.95 -2.66
N TYR A 94 13.01 22.93 -3.35
CA TYR A 94 12.53 21.57 -3.12
C TYR A 94 12.95 21.06 -1.73
N HIS A 95 11.96 20.63 -0.95
CA HIS A 95 12.16 19.86 0.27
C HIS A 95 11.93 18.39 -0.01
N ASP A 96 12.91 17.57 0.34
CA ASP A 96 12.79 16.12 0.30
C ASP A 96 11.68 15.66 1.26
N PRO A 97 10.60 15.01 0.78
CA PRO A 97 9.48 14.57 1.63
C PRO A 97 9.87 13.52 2.68
N VAL A 98 10.96 12.79 2.48
CA VAL A 98 11.43 11.74 3.38
C VAL A 98 12.45 12.28 4.38
N SER A 99 13.38 13.12 3.93
CA SER A 99 14.47 13.62 4.78
C SER A 99 14.30 15.05 5.30
N GLY A 100 13.33 15.81 4.79
CA GLY A 100 13.08 17.21 5.15
C GLY A 100 14.15 18.20 4.69
N LYS A 101 15.23 17.72 4.03
CA LYS A 101 16.35 18.55 3.60
C LYS A 101 15.98 19.39 2.38
N VAL A 102 16.46 20.64 2.39
CA VAL A 102 16.35 21.56 1.25
C VAL A 102 17.40 21.19 0.21
N ILE A 103 16.97 20.92 -1.01
CA ILE A 103 17.86 20.61 -2.14
C ILE A 103 17.64 21.69 -3.22
N PRO A 104 18.59 22.63 -3.40
CA PRO A 104 18.41 23.74 -4.34
C PRO A 104 18.57 23.31 -5.80
N HIS A 105 19.47 22.37 -6.09
CA HIS A 105 19.79 21.97 -7.47
C HIS A 105 18.96 20.77 -7.90
N TYR A 106 18.31 20.85 -9.07
CA TYR A 106 17.49 19.74 -9.57
C TYR A 106 18.32 18.46 -9.80
N SER A 107 19.60 18.59 -10.17
CA SER A 107 20.51 17.45 -10.43
C SER A 107 20.83 16.62 -9.18
N GLU A 108 20.65 17.19 -7.98
CA GLU A 108 20.89 16.53 -6.70
C GLU A 108 19.64 15.84 -6.15
N ILE A 109 18.46 16.17 -6.67
CA ILE A 109 17.20 15.55 -6.27
C ILE A 109 17.23 14.08 -6.68
N ASN A 110 17.05 13.17 -5.72
CA ASN A 110 17.09 11.72 -5.95
C ASN A 110 16.17 11.27 -7.11
N PHE A 111 15.01 11.92 -7.24
CA PHE A 111 14.06 11.69 -8.33
C PHE A 111 14.72 11.85 -9.71
N TYR A 112 15.55 12.88 -9.91
CA TYR A 112 16.21 13.16 -11.19
C TYR A 112 17.56 12.47 -11.32
N LYS A 113 18.34 12.43 -10.24
CA LYS A 113 19.71 11.87 -10.21
C LYS A 113 19.78 10.39 -10.60
N LYS A 114 18.77 9.61 -10.22
CA LYS A 114 18.73 8.15 -10.46
C LYS A 114 18.11 7.78 -11.83
N GLN A 115 17.70 8.76 -12.64
CA GLN A 115 17.15 8.53 -13.98
C GLN A 115 18.24 8.57 -15.06
N GLN A 116 18.04 7.79 -16.12
CA GLN A 116 18.87 7.87 -17.33
C GLN A 116 18.01 8.39 -18.49
N ARG A 117 18.01 9.71 -18.67
CA ARG A 117 17.14 10.40 -19.63
C ARG A 117 17.72 10.39 -21.04
N ILE A 118 17.14 9.58 -21.92
CA ILE A 118 17.48 9.50 -23.34
C ILE A 118 16.31 10.04 -24.17
N ILE A 119 15.10 9.57 -23.89
CA ILE A 119 13.87 9.99 -24.56
C ILE A 119 13.47 11.37 -24.03
N LEU A 120 13.55 11.61 -22.73
CA LEU A 120 13.16 12.87 -22.08
C LEU A 120 14.30 13.91 -21.98
N ARG A 121 15.39 13.73 -22.73
CA ARG A 121 16.64 14.52 -22.60
C ARG A 121 16.47 16.03 -22.77
N ASN A 122 15.52 16.46 -23.60
CA ASN A 122 15.28 17.87 -23.90
C ASN A 122 14.13 18.46 -23.07
N CYS A 123 13.32 17.62 -22.43
CA CYS A 123 12.15 18.06 -21.67
C CYS A 123 12.59 18.96 -20.50
N GLY A 124 12.10 20.20 -20.47
CA GLY A 124 12.46 21.22 -19.49
C GLY A 124 13.53 22.21 -19.96
N HIS A 125 14.43 21.79 -20.85
CA HIS A 125 15.59 22.59 -21.24
C HIS A 125 15.38 23.38 -22.54
N ILE A 126 14.27 23.14 -23.26
CA ILE A 126 13.94 23.82 -24.51
C ILE A 126 12.56 24.47 -24.45
N ASN A 127 12.37 25.49 -25.29
CA ASN A 127 11.06 26.02 -25.58
C ASN A 127 10.45 25.19 -26.74
N PRO A 128 9.35 24.45 -26.51
CA PRO A 128 8.76 23.57 -27.53
C PRO A 128 8.16 24.30 -28.73
N GLU A 129 7.90 25.62 -28.62
CA GLU A 129 7.32 26.44 -29.69
C GLU A 129 8.39 27.14 -30.54
N LYS A 130 9.69 26.93 -30.26
CA LYS A 130 10.81 27.53 -31.00
C LYS A 130 11.76 26.46 -31.55
N ILE A 131 11.70 26.23 -32.86
CA ILE A 131 12.58 25.27 -33.56
C ILE A 131 14.09 25.58 -33.37
N GLU A 132 14.48 26.84 -33.18
CA GLU A 132 15.88 27.23 -32.94
C GLU A 132 16.46 26.60 -31.68
N HIS A 133 15.66 26.45 -30.61
CA HIS A 133 16.11 25.84 -29.36
C HIS A 133 16.41 24.35 -29.56
N TYR A 134 15.57 23.65 -30.34
CA TYR A 134 15.80 22.25 -30.69
C TYR A 134 17.07 22.08 -31.56
N ILE A 135 17.30 22.98 -32.52
CA ILE A 135 18.52 22.97 -33.35
C ILE A 135 19.77 23.25 -32.49
N ALA A 136 19.68 24.18 -31.53
CA ALA A 136 20.80 24.55 -30.65
C ALA A 136 21.30 23.38 -29.79
N VAL A 137 20.41 22.47 -29.39
CA VAL A 137 20.77 21.24 -28.65
C VAL A 137 21.15 20.05 -29.57
N GLY A 138 21.31 20.30 -30.87
CA GLY A 138 21.75 19.30 -31.86
C GLY A 138 20.61 18.57 -32.60
N GLY A 139 19.37 19.04 -32.49
CA GLY A 139 18.24 18.52 -33.25
C GLY A 139 18.42 18.60 -34.77
N TYR A 140 17.82 17.67 -35.52
CA TYR A 140 17.96 17.50 -36.98
C TYR A 140 19.36 17.07 -37.48
N ARG A 141 20.34 16.91 -36.59
CA ARG A 141 21.64 16.31 -36.95
C ARG A 141 21.49 14.85 -37.39
N ALA A 142 20.62 14.10 -36.72
CA ALA A 142 20.37 12.70 -37.04
C ALA A 142 19.67 12.57 -38.40
N LEU A 143 18.71 13.45 -38.71
CA LEU A 143 18.09 13.51 -40.03
C LEU A 143 19.12 13.75 -41.14
N ARG A 144 20.03 14.72 -40.95
CA ARG A 144 21.11 14.98 -41.92
C ARG A 144 21.99 13.75 -42.14
N LYS A 145 22.33 13.03 -41.07
CA LYS A 145 23.13 11.80 -41.14
C LYS A 145 22.35 10.68 -41.84
N ALA A 146 21.06 10.53 -41.55
CA ALA A 146 20.18 9.53 -42.16
C ALA A 146 20.07 9.72 -43.69
N LEU A 147 19.94 10.96 -44.16
CA LEU A 147 19.85 11.25 -45.61
C LEU A 147 21.15 10.93 -46.38
N LEU A 148 22.29 10.79 -45.70
CA LEU A 148 23.56 10.34 -46.30
C LEU A 148 23.70 8.81 -46.31
N MET A 149 22.80 8.09 -45.63
CA MET A 149 22.77 6.63 -45.55
C MET A 149 21.73 6.08 -46.54
N THR A 150 21.89 4.82 -46.93
CA THR A 150 20.82 4.14 -47.68
C THR A 150 19.67 3.75 -46.74
N PRO A 151 18.42 3.68 -47.24
CA PRO A 151 17.28 3.24 -46.45
C PRO A 151 17.51 1.87 -45.76
N GLU A 152 18.17 0.94 -46.44
CA GLU A 152 18.49 -0.39 -45.92
C GLU A 152 19.51 -0.34 -44.77
N GLN A 153 20.51 0.56 -44.83
CA GLN A 153 21.45 0.77 -43.73
C GLN A 153 20.75 1.32 -42.48
N ILE A 154 19.77 2.21 -42.63
CA ILE A 154 19.00 2.75 -41.51
C ILE A 154 18.17 1.64 -40.84
N ILE A 155 17.51 0.79 -41.64
CA ILE A 155 16.73 -0.34 -41.13
C ILE A 155 17.63 -1.30 -40.34
N GLU A 156 18.81 -1.63 -40.87
CA GLU A 156 19.77 -2.51 -40.19
C GLU A 156 20.35 -1.86 -38.92
N GLU A 157 20.60 -0.55 -38.91
CA GLU A 157 21.04 0.16 -37.70
C GLU A 157 19.97 0.12 -36.60
N VAL A 158 18.70 0.40 -36.93
CA VAL A 158 17.58 0.32 -35.98
C VAL A 158 17.37 -1.12 -35.51
N LYS A 159 17.54 -2.11 -36.38
CA LYS A 159 17.45 -3.53 -36.04
C LYS A 159 18.57 -3.97 -35.10
N LYS A 160 19.82 -3.54 -35.37
CA LYS A 160 21.00 -3.79 -34.53
C LYS A 160 20.88 -3.14 -33.15
N SER A 161 20.22 -1.98 -33.06
CA SER A 161 19.97 -1.32 -31.77
C SER A 161 19.09 -2.16 -30.81
N GLY A 162 18.32 -3.11 -31.34
CA GLY A 162 17.37 -3.91 -30.57
C GLY A 162 16.13 -3.12 -30.10
N LEU A 163 15.83 -1.97 -30.73
CA LEU A 163 14.68 -1.14 -30.38
C LEU A 163 13.36 -1.92 -30.56
N ARG A 164 12.66 -2.14 -29.45
CA ARG A 164 11.32 -2.71 -29.40
C ARG A 164 10.26 -1.61 -29.30
N GLY A 165 9.09 -1.86 -29.89
CA GLY A 165 7.95 -0.95 -29.87
C GLY A 165 7.53 -0.60 -28.44
N ARG A 166 7.49 0.69 -28.13
CA ARG A 166 7.22 1.24 -26.79
C ARG A 166 5.75 1.48 -26.50
N GLY A 167 4.85 1.09 -27.41
CA GLY A 167 3.40 1.10 -27.21
C GLY A 167 2.84 -0.15 -26.51
N GLY A 168 3.69 -1.00 -25.93
CA GLY A 168 3.27 -2.16 -25.11
C GLY A 168 3.62 -3.53 -25.68
N ALA A 169 3.35 -3.80 -26.96
CA ALA A 169 3.54 -5.13 -27.55
C ALA A 169 5.02 -5.57 -27.67
N GLY A 170 5.97 -4.63 -27.63
CA GLY A 170 7.40 -4.96 -27.65
C GLY A 170 7.88 -5.65 -28.93
N PHE A 171 7.26 -5.39 -30.10
CA PHE A 171 7.71 -5.95 -31.38
C PHE A 171 8.98 -5.24 -31.88
N SER A 172 9.87 -5.92 -32.61
CA SER A 172 11.10 -5.31 -33.14
C SER A 172 10.78 -4.25 -34.21
N THR A 173 11.21 -3.02 -33.95
CA THR A 173 10.93 -1.86 -34.82
C THR A 173 11.61 -2.03 -36.18
N GLY A 174 12.87 -2.47 -36.19
CA GLY A 174 13.63 -2.71 -37.42
C GLY A 174 12.98 -3.77 -38.33
N LEU A 175 12.51 -4.89 -37.76
CA LEU A 175 11.78 -5.91 -38.53
C LEU A 175 10.46 -5.37 -39.10
N LYS A 176 9.75 -4.54 -38.33
CA LYS A 176 8.51 -3.91 -38.79
C LYS A 176 8.76 -3.01 -40.01
N TRP A 177 9.84 -2.24 -39.98
CA TRP A 177 10.25 -1.37 -41.09
C TRP A 177 10.69 -2.19 -42.31
N GLU A 178 11.45 -3.25 -42.10
CA GLU A 178 11.88 -4.19 -43.14
C GLU A 178 10.69 -4.82 -43.89
N PHE A 179 9.65 -5.27 -43.17
CA PHE A 179 8.46 -5.84 -43.80
C PHE A 179 7.67 -4.82 -44.63
N CYS A 180 7.54 -3.59 -44.16
CA CYS A 180 6.85 -2.53 -44.89
C CYS A 180 7.65 -2.09 -46.14
N ARG A 181 9.00 -2.07 -46.03
CA ARG A 181 9.89 -1.75 -47.16
C ARG A 181 9.85 -2.83 -48.24
N LYS A 182 9.86 -4.11 -47.87
CA LYS A 182 9.78 -5.25 -48.80
C LYS A 182 8.40 -5.44 -49.43
N SER A 183 7.34 -4.89 -48.83
CA SER A 183 5.99 -5.02 -49.37
C SER A 183 5.83 -4.26 -50.70
N PRO A 184 5.13 -4.84 -51.69
CA PRO A 184 4.94 -4.25 -53.01
C PRO A 184 4.01 -3.04 -52.96
N GLY A 185 4.31 -2.01 -53.76
CA GLY A 185 3.48 -0.81 -53.92
C GLY A 185 4.31 0.48 -53.89
N ASP A 186 3.98 1.39 -54.80
CA ASP A 186 4.69 2.67 -55.00
C ASP A 186 4.40 3.69 -53.89
N LYS A 187 3.22 3.59 -53.26
CA LYS A 187 2.79 4.49 -52.18
C LYS A 187 2.79 3.74 -50.85
N LYS A 188 3.45 4.32 -49.84
CA LYS A 188 3.56 3.78 -48.47
C LYS A 188 3.29 4.89 -47.47
N TYR A 189 2.82 4.50 -46.28
CA TYR A 189 2.48 5.42 -45.20
C TYR A 189 3.21 5.10 -43.89
N VAL A 190 3.51 6.13 -43.11
CA VAL A 190 3.99 5.98 -41.73
C VAL A 190 3.06 6.71 -40.77
N ILE A 191 2.64 6.06 -39.70
CA ILE A 191 1.72 6.63 -38.72
C ILE A 191 2.41 6.69 -37.35
N CYS A 192 2.43 7.87 -36.74
CA CYS A 192 2.71 8.06 -35.32
C CYS A 192 1.40 7.89 -34.53
N ASN A 193 1.35 6.84 -33.70
CA ASN A 193 0.26 6.60 -32.77
C ASN A 193 0.53 7.34 -31.46
N ALA A 194 -0.20 8.44 -31.24
CA ALA A 194 -0.21 9.22 -30.01
C ALA A 194 -1.57 9.14 -29.28
N ASP A 195 -2.29 8.03 -29.45
CA ASP A 195 -3.54 7.76 -28.74
C ASP A 195 -3.23 7.11 -27.37
N GLU A 196 -2.60 7.87 -26.48
CA GLU A 196 -2.26 7.43 -25.12
C GLU A 196 -3.51 7.46 -24.23
N GLY A 197 -4.38 6.46 -24.37
CA GLY A 197 -5.66 6.36 -23.67
C GLY A 197 -5.59 5.77 -22.25
N ASP A 198 -4.44 5.21 -21.84
CA ASP A 198 -4.32 4.51 -20.56
C ASP A 198 -4.45 5.47 -19.36
N PRO A 199 -5.36 5.20 -18.39
CA PRO A 199 -5.43 5.98 -17.16
C PRO A 199 -4.08 5.97 -16.42
N GLY A 200 -3.61 7.16 -16.02
CA GLY A 200 -2.33 7.33 -15.35
C GLY A 200 -1.11 7.32 -16.29
N ALA A 201 -1.28 7.15 -17.60
CA ALA A 201 -0.23 7.32 -18.60
C ALA A 201 -0.29 8.72 -19.23
N PHE A 202 0.85 9.39 -19.27
CA PHE A 202 0.98 10.74 -19.84
C PHE A 202 2.38 10.96 -20.45
N MET A 203 3.10 9.90 -20.78
CA MET A 203 4.46 9.94 -21.30
C MET A 203 4.49 10.52 -22.72
N ASP A 204 3.58 10.04 -23.56
CA ASP A 204 3.49 10.47 -24.96
C ASP A 204 3.01 11.92 -25.02
N ARG A 205 2.05 12.28 -24.15
CA ARG A 205 1.63 13.68 -23.97
C ARG A 205 2.81 14.59 -23.68
N SER A 206 3.63 14.20 -22.70
CA SER A 206 4.79 15.01 -22.26
C SER A 206 5.79 15.23 -23.38
N ILE A 207 6.09 14.18 -24.16
CA ILE A 207 7.01 14.29 -25.27
C ILE A 207 6.45 15.22 -26.35
N LEU A 208 5.15 15.13 -26.67
CA LEU A 208 4.52 15.99 -27.67
C LEU A 208 4.37 17.45 -27.19
N GLU A 209 4.17 17.67 -25.90
CA GLU A 209 4.09 19.01 -25.31
C GLU A 209 5.47 19.64 -25.14
N ALA A 210 6.51 18.87 -24.82
CA ALA A 210 7.84 19.40 -24.47
C ALA A 210 8.89 19.30 -25.60
N ASP A 211 8.83 18.28 -26.45
CA ASP A 211 9.78 18.05 -27.55
C ASP A 211 9.09 17.43 -28.79
N PRO A 212 8.13 18.15 -29.41
CA PRO A 212 7.43 17.65 -30.60
C PRO A 212 8.38 17.43 -31.79
N HIS A 213 9.47 18.19 -31.88
CA HIS A 213 10.43 18.10 -32.99
C HIS A 213 11.20 16.76 -33.00
N ALA A 214 11.52 16.17 -31.84
CA ALA A 214 12.13 14.84 -31.80
C ALA A 214 11.25 13.75 -32.42
N VAL A 215 9.92 13.86 -32.24
CA VAL A 215 8.95 12.92 -32.83
C VAL A 215 8.85 13.11 -34.33
N ILE A 216 8.81 14.37 -34.80
CA ILE A 216 8.78 14.72 -36.22
C ILE A 216 10.07 14.28 -36.94
N GLU A 217 11.23 14.48 -36.32
CA GLU A 217 12.52 14.02 -36.84
C GLU A 217 12.54 12.49 -36.99
N GLY A 218 12.12 11.76 -35.95
CA GLY A 218 12.01 10.31 -35.98
C GLY A 218 11.01 9.80 -37.03
N LEU A 219 9.87 10.49 -37.18
CA LEU A 219 8.87 10.17 -38.20
C LEU A 219 9.41 10.35 -39.63
N THR A 220 10.19 11.41 -39.85
CA THR A 220 10.81 11.71 -41.15
C THR A 220 11.87 10.66 -41.51
N ILE A 221 12.71 10.27 -40.54
CA ILE A 221 13.71 9.20 -40.71
C ILE A 221 13.02 7.86 -41.03
N ALA A 222 11.93 7.54 -40.31
CA ALA A 222 11.14 6.34 -40.59
C ALA A 222 10.51 6.37 -41.99
N GLY A 223 9.99 7.53 -42.41
CA GLY A 223 9.47 7.76 -43.76
C GLY A 223 10.51 7.49 -44.84
N TYR A 224 11.72 8.05 -44.69
CA TYR A 224 12.84 7.83 -45.61
C TYR A 224 13.28 6.36 -45.66
N ALA A 225 13.42 5.71 -44.49
CA ALA A 225 13.84 4.31 -44.40
C ALA A 225 12.85 3.34 -45.08
N ILE A 226 11.55 3.60 -44.97
CA ILE A 226 10.50 2.76 -45.58
C ILE A 226 10.26 3.14 -47.05
N GLY A 227 10.60 4.37 -47.45
CA GLY A 227 10.23 4.97 -48.73
C GLY A 227 8.76 5.36 -48.77
N ALA A 228 8.27 5.98 -47.69
CA ALA A 228 6.95 6.59 -47.61
C ALA A 228 7.05 8.08 -47.91
N ASN A 229 6.12 8.61 -48.70
CA ASN A 229 6.04 10.05 -49.00
C ASN A 229 5.06 10.80 -48.09
N GLU A 230 4.22 10.07 -47.34
CA GLU A 230 3.19 10.63 -46.48
C GLU A 230 3.22 9.99 -45.09
N GLY A 231 3.10 10.84 -44.08
CA GLY A 231 3.03 10.47 -42.67
C GLY A 231 1.79 11.03 -41.98
N TYR A 232 1.28 10.33 -40.98
CA TYR A 232 0.17 10.79 -40.14
C TYR A 232 0.58 10.82 -38.67
N ILE A 233 0.21 11.85 -37.94
CA ILE A 233 0.28 11.90 -36.48
C ILE A 233 -1.16 11.85 -35.96
N TYR A 234 -1.54 10.73 -35.35
CA TYR A 234 -2.86 10.56 -34.74
C TYR A 234 -2.77 10.94 -33.26
N VAL A 235 -3.34 12.09 -32.90
CA VAL A 235 -3.33 12.62 -31.54
C VAL A 235 -4.75 12.60 -30.98
N ARG A 236 -4.92 12.13 -29.75
CA ARG A 236 -6.23 12.12 -29.08
C ARG A 236 -6.76 13.54 -28.84
N ALA A 237 -8.09 13.72 -28.91
CA ALA A 237 -8.73 15.03 -28.76
C ALA A 237 -8.58 15.62 -27.35
N GLU A 238 -8.35 14.78 -26.34
CA GLU A 238 -8.20 15.19 -24.94
C GLU A 238 -6.85 15.87 -24.66
N TYR A 239 -5.93 15.93 -25.65
CA TYR A 239 -4.65 16.63 -25.55
C TYR A 239 -4.61 17.89 -26.44
N PRO A 240 -5.43 18.92 -26.16
CA PRO A 240 -5.52 20.11 -27.03
C PRO A 240 -4.20 20.88 -27.12
N LEU A 241 -3.43 20.93 -26.03
CA LEU A 241 -2.13 21.60 -26.00
C LEU A 241 -1.09 20.87 -26.88
N ALA A 242 -1.05 19.54 -26.80
CA ALA A 242 -0.17 18.72 -27.65
C ALA A 242 -0.51 18.91 -29.13
N VAL A 243 -1.81 18.90 -29.49
CA VAL A 243 -2.27 19.16 -30.87
C VAL A 243 -1.77 20.53 -31.36
N LYS A 244 -1.98 21.60 -30.58
CA LYS A 244 -1.53 22.95 -30.93
C LYS A 244 -0.02 23.04 -31.15
N ARG A 245 0.78 22.45 -30.25
CA ARG A 245 2.25 22.46 -30.35
C ARG A 245 2.77 21.63 -31.51
N VAL A 246 2.18 20.46 -31.77
CA VAL A 246 2.54 19.63 -32.92
C VAL A 246 2.22 20.33 -34.24
N HIS A 247 1.06 21.00 -34.34
CA HIS A 247 0.74 21.84 -35.51
C HIS A 247 1.80 22.93 -35.74
N THR A 248 2.18 23.63 -34.68
CA THR A 248 3.22 24.68 -34.73
C THR A 248 4.57 24.10 -35.18
N ALA A 249 4.98 22.97 -34.60
CA ALA A 249 6.25 22.32 -34.91
C ALA A 249 6.32 21.77 -36.35
N VAL A 250 5.22 21.21 -36.87
CA VAL A 250 5.14 20.75 -38.27
C VAL A 250 5.26 21.92 -39.24
N GLU A 251 4.57 23.04 -38.97
CA GLU A 251 4.65 24.24 -39.81
C GLU A 251 6.06 24.86 -39.79
N GLN A 252 6.69 24.95 -38.62
CA GLN A 252 8.07 25.43 -38.50
C GLN A 252 9.08 24.53 -39.21
N ALA A 253 8.94 23.21 -39.09
CA ALA A 253 9.78 22.24 -39.78
C ALA A 253 9.63 22.34 -41.30
N ARG A 254 8.41 22.59 -41.80
CA ARG A 254 8.13 22.85 -43.21
C ARG A 254 8.77 24.14 -43.71
N GLN A 255 8.66 25.24 -42.95
CA GLN A 255 9.24 26.53 -43.32
C GLN A 255 10.77 26.51 -43.39
N LYS A 256 11.43 25.71 -42.55
CA LYS A 256 12.90 25.54 -42.56
C LYS A 256 13.41 24.44 -43.50
N GLY A 257 12.52 23.78 -44.27
CA GLY A 257 12.91 22.75 -45.24
C GLY A 257 13.30 21.39 -44.64
N PHE A 258 12.91 21.12 -43.39
CA PHE A 258 13.05 19.80 -42.76
C PHE A 258 11.87 18.85 -43.07
N LEU A 259 10.76 19.40 -43.59
CA LEU A 259 9.59 18.69 -44.09
C LEU A 259 9.12 19.32 -45.40
N GLY A 260 8.38 18.55 -46.21
CA GLY A 260 7.82 19.02 -47.48
C GLY A 260 8.53 18.44 -48.69
N LYS A 261 8.76 19.27 -49.71
CA LYS A 261 9.44 18.85 -50.95
C LYS A 261 10.94 19.06 -50.84
N ASP A 262 11.69 18.12 -51.39
CA ASP A 262 13.16 18.13 -51.49
C ASP A 262 13.84 18.46 -50.15
N ILE A 263 13.59 17.62 -49.14
CA ILE A 263 14.06 17.84 -47.77
C ILE A 263 15.59 17.97 -47.78
N LEU A 264 16.10 19.14 -47.37
CA LEU A 264 17.52 19.48 -47.35
C LEU A 264 18.26 19.26 -48.69
N GLY A 265 17.57 19.29 -49.84
CA GLY A 265 18.18 19.06 -51.16
C GLY A 265 18.51 17.59 -51.46
N SER A 266 17.87 16.64 -50.77
CA SER A 266 18.13 15.21 -50.89
C SER A 266 17.34 14.49 -51.98
N GLY A 267 16.37 15.15 -52.61
CA GLY A 267 15.42 14.56 -53.56
C GLY A 267 14.30 13.74 -52.91
N PHE A 268 14.20 13.73 -51.57
CA PHE A 268 13.15 13.04 -50.82
C PHE A 268 12.03 13.99 -50.39
N ASP A 269 10.79 13.62 -50.72
CA ASP A 269 9.57 14.35 -50.38
C ASP A 269 8.82 13.62 -49.25
N PHE A 270 8.51 14.34 -48.17
CA PHE A 270 7.72 13.82 -47.05
C PHE A 270 6.72 14.85 -46.50
N VAL A 271 5.44 14.51 -46.55
CA VAL A 271 4.34 15.34 -46.05
C VAL A 271 3.75 14.71 -44.79
N VAL A 272 3.55 15.50 -43.74
CA VAL A 272 2.96 15.05 -42.47
C VAL A 272 1.56 15.66 -42.30
N HIS A 273 0.59 14.80 -42.04
CA HIS A 273 -0.79 15.16 -41.71
C HIS A 273 -1.07 14.92 -40.23
N ILE A 274 -1.82 15.82 -39.60
CA ILE A 274 -2.25 15.66 -38.20
C ILE A 274 -3.72 15.25 -38.22
N LYS A 275 -4.05 14.19 -37.48
CA LYS A 275 -5.42 13.72 -37.32
C LYS A 275 -5.77 13.72 -35.84
N GLU A 276 -6.80 14.47 -35.50
CA GLU A 276 -7.37 14.47 -34.16
C GLU A 276 -8.31 13.27 -33.98
N GLY A 277 -8.15 12.57 -32.86
CA GLY A 277 -9.01 11.46 -32.45
C GLY A 277 -10.38 11.94 -31.98
N ALA A 278 -11.23 10.98 -31.58
CA ALA A 278 -12.61 11.26 -31.14
C ALA A 278 -12.93 10.67 -29.75
N GLY A 279 -11.91 10.52 -28.90
CA GLY A 279 -12.06 10.06 -27.51
C GLY A 279 -12.43 8.58 -27.35
N ALA A 280 -11.87 7.70 -28.19
CA ALA A 280 -12.13 6.25 -28.11
C ALA A 280 -10.82 5.49 -27.87
N PHE A 281 -10.64 4.89 -26.70
CA PHE A 281 -9.40 4.19 -26.30
C PHE A 281 -9.02 3.07 -27.26
N VAL A 282 -10.02 2.39 -27.84
CA VAL A 282 -9.78 1.31 -28.80
C VAL A 282 -9.06 1.78 -30.07
N CYS A 283 -9.10 3.09 -30.39
CA CYS A 283 -8.37 3.67 -31.52
C CYS A 283 -6.85 3.64 -31.33
N GLY A 284 -6.35 3.34 -30.13
CA GLY A 284 -4.92 3.06 -29.91
C GLY A 284 -4.48 1.72 -30.52
N GLU A 285 -5.42 0.83 -30.86
CA GLU A 285 -5.14 -0.40 -31.60
C GLU A 285 -4.85 -0.10 -33.07
N GLU A 286 -3.77 -0.68 -33.62
CA GLU A 286 -3.23 -0.37 -34.94
C GLU A 286 -4.26 -0.32 -36.08
N THR A 287 -5.16 -1.30 -36.16
CA THR A 287 -6.15 -1.39 -37.24
C THR A 287 -7.39 -0.53 -36.99
N ALA A 288 -7.75 -0.32 -35.72
CA ALA A 288 -8.78 0.63 -35.33
C ALA A 288 -8.35 2.07 -35.62
N LEU A 289 -7.09 2.39 -35.36
CA LEU A 289 -6.47 3.69 -35.68
C LEU A 289 -6.57 3.99 -37.17
N ILE A 290 -6.17 3.03 -38.02
CA ILE A 290 -6.30 3.16 -39.48
C ILE A 290 -7.76 3.41 -39.88
N ALA A 291 -8.71 2.66 -39.32
CA ALA A 291 -10.12 2.86 -39.61
C ALA A 291 -10.61 4.26 -39.21
N SER A 292 -10.11 4.82 -38.11
CA SER A 292 -10.43 6.19 -37.68
C SER A 292 -9.86 7.24 -38.63
N ILE A 293 -8.62 7.07 -39.12
CA ILE A 293 -8.02 7.95 -40.13
C ILE A 293 -8.85 7.91 -41.43
N GLU A 294 -9.31 6.73 -41.84
CA GLU A 294 -10.21 6.54 -43.01
C GLU A 294 -11.63 7.10 -42.82
N GLY A 295 -11.93 7.73 -41.67
CA GLY A 295 -13.25 8.28 -41.37
C GLY A 295 -14.32 7.24 -41.03
N ARG A 296 -13.91 6.00 -40.71
CA ARG A 296 -14.79 4.91 -40.27
C ARG A 296 -14.77 4.79 -38.74
N ARG A 297 -15.71 4.01 -38.20
CA ARG A 297 -15.69 3.64 -36.78
C ARG A 297 -14.43 2.83 -36.46
N GLY A 298 -13.74 3.16 -35.37
CA GLY A 298 -12.50 2.53 -34.89
C GLY A 298 -12.69 1.10 -34.41
N MET A 299 -13.00 0.17 -35.31
CA MET A 299 -13.15 -1.25 -34.99
C MET A 299 -11.95 -2.05 -35.51
N PRO A 300 -11.28 -2.84 -34.65
CA PRO A 300 -10.17 -3.68 -35.08
C PRO A 300 -10.54 -4.64 -36.22
N ARG A 301 -9.60 -4.86 -37.14
CA ARG A 301 -9.74 -5.79 -38.28
C ARG A 301 -9.04 -7.13 -37.96
N PRO A 302 -9.60 -8.27 -38.39
CA PRO A 302 -8.90 -9.56 -38.29
C PRO A 302 -7.56 -9.49 -39.03
N ARG A 303 -6.54 -10.13 -38.46
CA ARG A 303 -5.21 -10.29 -39.08
C ARG A 303 -5.02 -11.78 -39.40
N PRO A 304 -4.54 -12.15 -40.60
CA PRO A 304 -4.10 -11.32 -41.73
C PRO A 304 -5.25 -10.67 -42.55
N PRO A 305 -4.98 -9.62 -43.36
CA PRO A 305 -3.66 -9.02 -43.65
C PRO A 305 -3.14 -8.10 -42.53
N PHE A 306 -1.80 -8.00 -42.40
CA PHE A 306 -1.16 -7.09 -41.44
C PHE A 306 -1.00 -5.67 -42.03
N PRO A 307 -1.02 -4.60 -41.20
CA PRO A 307 -0.87 -3.22 -41.67
C PRO A 307 0.37 -2.97 -42.53
N ALA A 308 1.48 -3.64 -42.22
CA ALA A 308 2.74 -3.52 -42.96
C ALA A 308 2.62 -4.01 -44.41
N GLN A 309 1.63 -4.85 -44.73
CA GLN A 309 1.33 -5.33 -46.08
C GLN A 309 0.17 -4.54 -46.71
N SER A 310 -0.93 -4.38 -45.96
CA SER A 310 -2.12 -3.65 -46.40
C SER A 310 -2.79 -2.98 -45.19
N GLY A 311 -2.58 -1.67 -45.08
CA GLY A 311 -3.05 -0.82 -43.99
C GLY A 311 -3.94 0.31 -44.51
N LEU A 312 -3.49 1.55 -44.34
CA LEU A 312 -4.22 2.75 -44.73
C LEU A 312 -4.47 2.76 -46.25
N GLU A 313 -5.74 2.87 -46.64
CA GLU A 313 -6.19 2.80 -48.05
C GLU A 313 -5.74 1.51 -48.77
N GLY A 314 -5.51 0.44 -48.01
CA GLY A 314 -5.02 -0.83 -48.52
C GLY A 314 -3.54 -0.84 -48.92
N LYS A 315 -2.77 0.22 -48.61
CA LYS A 315 -1.34 0.35 -48.91
C LYS A 315 -0.44 -0.09 -47.74
N PRO A 316 0.82 -0.50 -47.99
CA PRO A 316 1.77 -0.82 -46.93
C PRO A 316 1.92 0.36 -45.94
N THR A 317 1.61 0.10 -44.67
CA THR A 317 1.56 1.14 -43.63
C THR A 317 2.32 0.69 -42.40
N ASN A 318 3.24 1.52 -41.92
CA ASN A 318 3.96 1.28 -40.68
C ASN A 318 3.43 2.18 -39.56
N ILE A 319 3.19 1.62 -38.38
CA ILE A 319 2.66 2.37 -37.24
C ILE A 319 3.66 2.27 -36.08
N ASN A 320 4.06 3.40 -35.51
CA ASN A 320 4.97 3.45 -34.35
C ASN A 320 4.42 4.38 -33.27
N ASN A 321 4.71 4.06 -32.02
CA ASN A 321 4.37 4.91 -30.88
C ASN A 321 5.31 6.13 -30.79
N VAL A 322 4.86 7.21 -30.15
CA VAL A 322 5.61 8.45 -29.91
C VAL A 322 7.01 8.18 -29.33
N LYS A 323 7.11 7.40 -28.25
CA LYS A 323 8.41 7.07 -27.60
C LYS A 323 9.36 6.32 -28.53
N THR A 324 8.80 5.44 -29.37
CA THR A 324 9.60 4.69 -30.36
C THR A 324 10.21 5.64 -31.38
N LEU A 325 9.42 6.58 -31.92
CA LEU A 325 9.92 7.56 -32.89
C LEU A 325 10.90 8.56 -32.25
N ALA A 326 10.64 9.03 -31.03
CA ALA A 326 11.55 9.92 -30.30
C ALA A 326 12.92 9.28 -29.98
N SER A 327 13.00 7.94 -29.94
CA SER A 327 14.25 7.20 -29.73
C SER A 327 15.13 7.09 -31.00
N VAL A 328 14.52 7.13 -32.19
CA VAL A 328 15.21 6.90 -33.47
C VAL A 328 16.32 7.94 -33.72
N PRO A 329 16.10 9.26 -33.57
CA PRO A 329 17.15 10.25 -33.81
C PRO A 329 18.41 10.00 -32.97
N VAL A 330 18.24 9.60 -31.71
CA VAL A 330 19.37 9.34 -30.80
C VAL A 330 20.16 8.11 -31.22
N ILE A 331 19.46 7.06 -31.67
CA ILE A 331 20.08 5.83 -32.17
C ILE A 331 20.92 6.13 -33.41
N ILE A 332 20.40 6.92 -34.35
CA ILE A 332 21.14 7.27 -35.57
C ILE A 332 22.32 8.19 -35.28
N ASP A 333 22.18 9.15 -34.36
CA ASP A 333 23.27 10.08 -34.02
C ASP A 333 24.43 9.36 -33.31
N ARG A 334 24.15 8.63 -32.23
CA ARG A 334 25.14 7.97 -31.36
C ARG A 334 25.54 6.55 -31.78
N GLY A 335 24.75 5.91 -32.64
CA GLY A 335 24.95 4.55 -33.12
C GLY A 335 24.19 3.46 -32.34
N ALA A 336 23.91 2.36 -33.01
CA ALA A 336 23.16 1.21 -32.50
C ALA A 336 23.85 0.50 -31.33
N ASP A 337 25.18 0.35 -31.38
CA ASP A 337 25.95 -0.34 -30.34
C ASP A 337 25.87 0.38 -28.99
N TRP A 338 25.84 1.72 -29.01
CA TRP A 338 25.66 2.53 -27.80
C TRP A 338 24.30 2.29 -27.17
N PHE A 339 23.23 2.23 -27.96
CA PHE A 339 21.88 1.97 -27.46
C PHE A 339 21.72 0.52 -26.96
N ALA A 340 22.33 -0.45 -27.65
CA ALA A 340 22.29 -1.88 -27.29
C ALA A 340 23.12 -2.22 -26.03
N ALA A 341 24.06 -1.36 -25.64
CA ALA A 341 24.80 -1.47 -24.38
C ALA A 341 23.94 -1.14 -23.14
N ILE A 342 22.79 -0.51 -23.32
CA ILE A 342 21.89 -0.08 -22.25
C ILE A 342 20.72 -1.08 -22.15
N GLY A 343 20.35 -1.49 -20.93
CA GLY A 343 19.29 -2.46 -20.68
C GLY A 343 19.77 -3.91 -20.54
N THR A 344 18.85 -4.88 -20.67
CA THR A 344 19.16 -6.32 -20.52
C THR A 344 19.58 -6.96 -21.85
N GLU A 345 19.85 -8.26 -21.89
CA GLU A 345 20.18 -8.96 -23.14
C GLU A 345 19.01 -8.92 -24.14
N LYS A 346 17.77 -9.09 -23.65
CA LYS A 346 16.55 -9.19 -24.48
C LYS A 346 15.79 -7.86 -24.61
N SER A 347 15.98 -6.95 -23.67
CA SER A 347 15.27 -5.67 -23.63
C SER A 347 16.28 -4.52 -23.59
N LYS A 348 16.58 -3.95 -24.77
CA LYS A 348 17.55 -2.86 -24.95
C LYS A 348 16.96 -1.47 -24.72
N GLY A 349 17.82 -0.53 -24.38
CA GLY A 349 17.52 0.88 -24.16
C GLY A 349 16.84 1.21 -22.83
N THR A 350 16.26 2.41 -22.77
CA THR A 350 15.50 2.91 -21.63
C THR A 350 13.99 2.76 -21.84
N ALA A 351 13.25 2.78 -20.74
CA ALA A 351 11.81 2.90 -20.69
C ALA A 351 11.42 4.11 -19.86
N VAL A 352 10.38 4.82 -20.31
CA VAL A 352 9.74 5.87 -19.51
C VAL A 352 8.53 5.25 -18.83
N PHE A 353 8.40 5.49 -17.53
CA PHE A 353 7.25 5.08 -16.73
C PHE A 353 6.54 6.30 -16.15
N ALA A 354 5.21 6.25 -16.10
CA ALA A 354 4.40 7.21 -15.39
C ALA A 354 3.99 6.62 -14.03
N LEU A 355 4.61 7.10 -12.95
CA LEU A 355 4.33 6.70 -11.58
C LEU A 355 3.20 7.54 -11.00
N THR A 356 2.14 6.87 -10.56
CA THR A 356 0.93 7.46 -9.98
C THR A 356 0.40 6.60 -8.83
N GLY A 357 -0.64 7.06 -8.15
CA GLY A 357 -1.30 6.32 -7.07
C GLY A 357 -0.81 6.74 -5.68
N LYS A 358 -0.62 5.80 -4.77
CA LYS A 358 -0.19 6.06 -3.38
C LYS A 358 1.34 6.13 -3.29
N ILE A 359 1.96 7.14 -3.88
CA ILE A 359 3.42 7.34 -3.93
C ILE A 359 3.80 8.76 -3.51
N ALA A 360 4.99 8.95 -2.90
CA ALA A 360 5.43 10.26 -2.40
C ALA A 360 5.81 11.24 -3.53
N ASN A 361 6.45 10.76 -4.59
CA ASN A 361 6.85 11.54 -5.76
C ASN A 361 6.21 10.96 -7.03
N SER A 362 5.04 11.49 -7.41
CA SER A 362 4.35 11.15 -8.65
C SER A 362 4.99 11.83 -9.87
N GLY A 363 5.16 11.12 -10.98
CA GLY A 363 5.72 11.71 -12.20
C GLY A 363 6.28 10.75 -13.24
N LEU A 364 7.06 11.31 -14.18
CA LEU A 364 7.76 10.53 -15.21
C LEU A 364 9.16 10.11 -14.76
N VAL A 365 9.44 8.82 -14.92
CA VAL A 365 10.70 8.19 -14.55
C VAL A 365 11.25 7.44 -15.76
N GLU A 366 12.41 7.88 -16.26
CA GLU A 366 13.14 7.18 -17.32
C GLU A 366 14.29 6.36 -16.75
N VAL A 367 14.22 5.04 -16.90
CA VAL A 367 15.21 4.09 -16.37
C VAL A 367 15.62 3.06 -17.42
N PRO A 368 16.83 2.48 -17.32
CA PRO A 368 17.23 1.35 -18.14
C PRO A 368 16.28 0.16 -17.97
N MET A 369 16.02 -0.56 -19.06
CA MET A 369 15.29 -1.83 -19.00
C MET A 369 15.99 -2.81 -18.06
N GLY A 370 15.22 -3.53 -17.23
CA GLY A 370 15.73 -4.44 -16.21
C GLY A 370 15.95 -3.82 -14.83
N THR A 371 15.73 -2.51 -14.67
CA THR A 371 15.73 -1.88 -13.33
C THR A 371 14.67 -2.53 -12.44
N PRO A 372 14.98 -2.91 -11.18
CA PRO A 372 14.00 -3.50 -10.26
C PRO A 372 12.85 -2.55 -9.91
N LEU A 373 11.66 -3.10 -9.64
CA LEU A 373 10.51 -2.30 -9.16
C LEU A 373 10.82 -1.59 -7.83
N SER A 374 11.62 -2.21 -6.96
CA SER A 374 12.05 -1.63 -5.69
C SER A 374 12.79 -0.30 -5.88
N THR A 375 13.71 -0.24 -6.84
CA THR A 375 14.42 0.99 -7.21
C THR A 375 13.46 2.03 -7.79
N ILE A 376 12.52 1.64 -8.64
CA ILE A 376 11.59 2.60 -9.24
C ILE A 376 10.67 3.21 -8.17
N ILE A 377 10.11 2.39 -7.27
CA ILE A 377 9.09 2.82 -6.30
C ILE A 377 9.71 3.51 -5.07
N PHE A 378 10.72 2.91 -4.45
CA PHE A 378 11.29 3.42 -3.19
C PHE A 378 12.41 4.43 -3.42
N ASP A 379 13.34 4.12 -4.33
CA ASP A 379 14.52 4.98 -4.54
C ASP A 379 14.21 6.23 -5.34
N ILE A 380 13.40 6.13 -6.40
CA ILE A 380 13.02 7.24 -7.27
C ILE A 380 11.70 7.86 -6.80
N GLY A 381 10.67 7.03 -6.61
CA GLY A 381 9.35 7.46 -6.18
C GLY A 381 9.23 7.90 -4.71
N GLY A 382 10.24 7.63 -3.88
CA GLY A 382 10.23 8.03 -2.46
C GLY A 382 9.35 7.17 -1.55
N GLY A 383 8.85 6.03 -2.05
CA GLY A 383 8.05 5.09 -1.27
C GLY A 383 6.59 5.53 -1.07
N ILE A 384 5.92 4.89 -0.11
CA ILE A 384 4.50 5.12 0.18
C ILE A 384 4.36 6.25 1.20
N PRO A 385 3.49 7.25 0.96
CA PRO A 385 3.25 8.33 1.91
C PRO A 385 2.82 7.80 3.29
N ARG A 386 3.20 8.53 4.35
CA ARG A 386 2.79 8.29 5.75
C ARG A 386 3.18 6.90 6.30
N GLY A 387 4.28 6.31 5.81
CA GLY A 387 4.85 5.07 6.35
C GLY A 387 3.99 3.81 6.14
N LYS A 388 2.94 3.89 5.30
CA LYS A 388 2.07 2.74 5.01
C LYS A 388 2.79 1.66 4.22
N ARG A 389 2.31 0.42 4.32
CA ARG A 389 2.93 -0.71 3.61
C ARG A 389 2.52 -0.77 2.14
N PHE A 390 3.50 -1.01 1.27
CA PHE A 390 3.26 -1.32 -0.14
C PHE A 390 2.55 -2.67 -0.29
N LYS A 391 1.47 -2.69 -1.07
CA LYS A 391 0.66 -3.89 -1.30
C LYS A 391 0.89 -4.47 -2.69
N ALA A 392 0.72 -3.64 -3.71
CA ALA A 392 0.87 -4.04 -5.11
C ALA A 392 1.15 -2.84 -6.01
N VAL A 393 1.65 -3.11 -7.22
CA VAL A 393 1.72 -2.14 -8.31
C VAL A 393 1.00 -2.70 -9.51
N GLN A 394 0.10 -1.92 -10.10
CA GLN A 394 -0.52 -2.23 -11.38
C GLN A 394 0.39 -1.67 -12.49
N THR A 395 0.81 -2.52 -13.43
CA THR A 395 1.62 -2.09 -14.57
C THR A 395 0.91 -2.37 -15.89
N GLY A 396 1.11 -1.49 -16.88
CA GLY A 396 0.56 -1.68 -18.22
C GLY A 396 -0.88 -1.21 -18.40
N GLY A 397 -1.29 -0.21 -17.62
CA GLY A 397 -2.61 0.43 -17.75
C GLY A 397 -3.77 -0.43 -17.18
N PRO A 398 -5.01 -0.15 -17.62
CA PRO A 398 -6.22 -0.75 -17.05
C PRO A 398 -6.40 -2.21 -17.48
N SER A 399 -5.76 -2.62 -18.58
CA SER A 399 -5.70 -4.02 -19.03
C SER A 399 -4.44 -4.77 -18.54
N GLY A 400 -3.66 -4.13 -17.68
CA GLY A 400 -2.45 -4.70 -17.08
C GLY A 400 -2.71 -5.69 -15.95
N GLY A 401 -1.66 -6.17 -15.29
CA GLY A 401 -1.75 -7.04 -14.11
C GLY A 401 -1.29 -6.35 -12.83
N CYS A 402 -1.79 -6.84 -11.68
CA CYS A 402 -1.35 -6.42 -10.36
C CYS A 402 -0.15 -7.27 -9.90
N ILE A 403 0.99 -6.63 -9.63
CA ILE A 403 2.20 -7.28 -9.12
C ILE A 403 2.28 -7.08 -7.60
N PRO A 404 2.25 -8.14 -6.78
CA PRO A 404 2.29 -8.05 -5.32
C PRO A 404 3.70 -7.74 -4.78
N ALA A 405 3.76 -7.25 -3.53
CA ALA A 405 4.99 -6.93 -2.80
C ALA A 405 6.09 -8.01 -2.81
N ARG A 406 5.73 -9.30 -2.91
CA ARG A 406 6.73 -10.40 -3.00
C ARG A 406 7.62 -10.36 -4.25
N PHE A 407 7.20 -9.67 -5.31
CA PHE A 407 7.96 -9.54 -6.56
C PHE A 407 8.57 -8.15 -6.74
N LEU A 408 8.73 -7.39 -5.65
CA LEU A 408 9.29 -6.02 -5.68
C LEU A 408 10.71 -5.97 -6.27
N ASP A 409 11.52 -7.00 -6.06
CA ASP A 409 12.89 -7.05 -6.57
C ASP A 409 12.98 -7.66 -7.98
N SER A 410 11.84 -7.89 -8.64
CA SER A 410 11.83 -8.39 -10.02
C SER A 410 12.24 -7.30 -11.02
N PRO A 411 13.10 -7.63 -12.01
CA PRO A 411 13.51 -6.69 -13.03
C PRO A 411 12.34 -6.33 -13.94
N VAL A 412 12.21 -5.04 -14.30
CA VAL A 412 11.17 -4.57 -15.22
C VAL A 412 11.62 -4.78 -16.66
N GLU A 413 11.24 -5.92 -17.23
CA GLU A 413 11.40 -6.26 -18.65
C GLU A 413 10.15 -6.97 -19.21
N TYR A 414 10.01 -7.02 -20.55
CA TYR A 414 8.80 -7.55 -21.19
C TYR A 414 8.51 -9.00 -20.77
N GLU A 415 9.54 -9.84 -20.72
CA GLU A 415 9.43 -11.26 -20.41
C GLU A 415 9.06 -11.51 -18.94
N THR A 416 9.70 -10.82 -18.00
CA THR A 416 9.40 -10.93 -16.56
C THR A 416 7.99 -10.45 -16.24
N LEU A 417 7.57 -9.31 -16.80
CA LEU A 417 6.20 -8.80 -16.58
C LEU A 417 5.15 -9.79 -17.09
N ALA A 418 5.36 -10.37 -18.28
CA ALA A 418 4.46 -11.37 -18.84
C ALA A 418 4.34 -12.62 -17.96
N GLN A 419 5.45 -13.08 -17.35
CA GLN A 419 5.45 -14.21 -16.42
C GLN A 419 4.66 -13.92 -15.13
N LEU A 420 4.70 -12.67 -14.66
CA LEU A 420 3.93 -12.20 -13.51
C LEU A 420 2.46 -11.92 -13.85
N GLY A 421 2.02 -12.19 -15.08
CA GLY A 421 0.65 -11.94 -15.54
C GLY A 421 0.34 -10.47 -15.79
N SER A 422 1.36 -9.60 -15.83
CA SER A 422 1.25 -8.20 -16.19
C SER A 422 1.85 -7.92 -17.59
N ILE A 423 1.84 -6.67 -18.02
CA ILE A 423 2.42 -6.21 -19.29
C ILE A 423 3.14 -4.89 -19.09
N MET A 424 4.07 -4.57 -19.98
CA MET A 424 4.72 -3.26 -19.99
C MET A 424 3.70 -2.15 -20.32
N GLY A 425 2.80 -2.42 -21.27
CA GLY A 425 1.84 -1.44 -21.79
C GLY A 425 2.52 -0.16 -22.27
N SER A 426 1.84 0.97 -22.13
CA SER A 426 2.39 2.30 -22.43
C SER A 426 3.51 2.73 -21.47
N GLY A 427 3.63 2.11 -20.28
CA GLY A 427 4.54 2.51 -19.20
C GLY A 427 3.84 3.08 -17.95
N GLY A 428 2.51 3.04 -17.87
CA GLY A 428 1.79 3.45 -16.65
C GLY A 428 2.01 2.48 -15.47
N MET A 429 2.31 3.04 -14.29
CA MET A 429 2.47 2.32 -13.02
C MET A 429 1.61 2.98 -11.93
N VAL A 430 0.61 2.24 -11.42
CA VAL A 430 -0.25 2.70 -10.32
C VAL A 430 0.13 1.96 -9.05
N VAL A 431 0.69 2.68 -8.08
CA VAL A 431 1.14 2.14 -6.79
C VAL A 431 -0.04 2.04 -5.81
N LEU A 432 -0.21 0.86 -5.20
CA LEU A 432 -1.30 0.54 -4.28
C LEU A 432 -0.73 0.20 -2.89
N ASP A 433 -1.32 0.76 -1.84
CA ASP A 433 -0.94 0.51 -0.45
C ASP A 433 -1.86 -0.51 0.22
N GLU A 434 -1.62 -0.81 1.50
CA GLU A 434 -2.46 -1.70 2.29
C GLU A 434 -3.92 -1.22 2.45
N THR A 435 -4.21 0.06 2.15
CA THR A 435 -5.54 0.66 2.20
C THR A 435 -6.39 0.47 0.96
N THR A 436 -5.83 -0.12 -0.09
CA THR A 436 -6.55 -0.37 -1.33
C THR A 436 -7.21 -1.75 -1.35
N CYS A 437 -8.49 -1.83 -1.76
CA CYS A 437 -9.18 -3.11 -2.00
C CYS A 437 -8.87 -3.67 -3.39
N MET A 438 -8.37 -4.91 -3.49
CA MET A 438 -8.03 -5.49 -4.80
C MET A 438 -9.26 -5.85 -5.64
N VAL A 439 -10.38 -6.18 -4.99
CA VAL A 439 -11.66 -6.47 -5.68
C VAL A 439 -12.22 -5.20 -6.30
N ASP A 440 -12.19 -4.08 -5.58
CA ASP A 440 -12.69 -2.79 -6.06
C ASP A 440 -11.78 -2.18 -7.13
N VAL A 441 -10.46 -2.26 -6.99
CA VAL A 441 -9.51 -1.85 -8.04
C VAL A 441 -9.73 -2.64 -9.32
N THR A 442 -9.93 -3.96 -9.22
CA THR A 442 -10.25 -4.80 -10.37
C THR A 442 -11.56 -4.37 -11.03
N LYS A 443 -12.59 -4.08 -10.22
CA LYS A 443 -13.88 -3.56 -10.71
C LYS A 443 -13.70 -2.22 -11.44
N TYR A 444 -12.92 -1.30 -10.90
CA TYR A 444 -12.61 0.00 -11.51
C TYR A 444 -11.96 -0.17 -12.89
N PHE A 445 -10.86 -0.93 -12.98
CA PHE A 445 -10.19 -1.15 -14.26
C PHE A 445 -11.06 -1.91 -15.26
N LEU A 446 -11.86 -2.88 -14.81
CA LEU A 446 -12.77 -3.60 -15.67
C LEU A 446 -13.92 -2.72 -16.17
N SER A 447 -14.42 -1.79 -15.34
CA SER A 447 -15.45 -0.82 -15.76
C SER A 447 -14.95 0.08 -16.88
N PHE A 448 -13.69 0.53 -16.79
CA PHE A 448 -13.03 1.29 -17.86
C PHE A 448 -12.92 0.46 -19.15
N THR A 449 -12.34 -0.74 -19.08
CA THR A 449 -12.16 -1.57 -20.29
C THR A 449 -13.47 -2.02 -20.93
N GLN A 450 -14.54 -2.17 -20.14
CA GLN A 450 -15.89 -2.47 -20.63
C GLN A 450 -16.49 -1.27 -21.37
N ALA A 451 -16.34 -0.05 -20.85
CA ALA A 451 -16.79 1.19 -21.50
C ALA A 451 -16.06 1.42 -22.83
N GLU A 452 -14.78 1.08 -22.88
CA GLU A 452 -13.92 1.24 -24.07
C GLU A 452 -14.02 0.10 -25.10
N SER A 453 -14.91 -0.86 -24.88
CA SER A 453 -15.11 -1.96 -25.82
C SER A 453 -15.70 -1.48 -27.15
N CYS A 454 -15.05 -1.76 -28.27
CA CYS A 454 -15.63 -1.50 -29.60
C CYS A 454 -16.90 -2.32 -29.90
N GLY A 455 -17.22 -3.34 -29.08
CA GLY A 455 -18.43 -4.15 -29.20
C GLY A 455 -18.41 -5.23 -30.30
N LYS A 456 -17.28 -5.43 -30.99
CA LYS A 456 -17.20 -6.35 -32.15
C LYS A 456 -17.20 -7.83 -31.78
N CYS A 457 -16.37 -8.26 -30.84
CA CYS A 457 -16.31 -9.66 -30.42
C CYS A 457 -17.20 -9.92 -29.19
N VAL A 458 -17.97 -11.01 -29.24
CA VAL A 458 -18.88 -11.41 -28.15
C VAL A 458 -18.15 -11.63 -26.82
N PRO A 459 -16.97 -12.30 -26.78
CA PRO A 459 -16.24 -12.49 -25.53
C PRO A 459 -15.88 -11.16 -24.84
N CYS A 460 -15.33 -10.18 -25.56
CA CYS A 460 -15.01 -8.89 -24.96
C CYS A 460 -16.28 -8.13 -24.55
N ARG A 461 -17.29 -8.03 -25.43
CA ARG A 461 -18.50 -7.21 -25.18
C ARG A 461 -19.35 -7.74 -24.02
N LEU A 462 -19.56 -9.05 -23.94
CA LEU A 462 -20.44 -9.66 -22.94
C LEU A 462 -19.67 -10.24 -21.76
N GLY A 463 -18.49 -10.81 -21.99
CA GLY A 463 -17.68 -11.41 -20.93
C GLY A 463 -17.18 -10.38 -19.93
N THR A 464 -16.73 -9.20 -20.38
CA THR A 464 -16.34 -8.10 -19.48
C THR A 464 -17.52 -7.59 -18.65
N ARG A 465 -18.71 -7.48 -19.26
CA ARG A 465 -19.94 -7.09 -18.55
C ARG A 465 -20.32 -8.11 -17.47
N GLN A 466 -20.28 -9.40 -17.79
CA GLN A 466 -20.56 -10.47 -16.82
C GLN A 466 -19.55 -10.45 -15.66
N MET A 467 -18.26 -10.29 -15.96
CA MET A 467 -17.24 -10.15 -14.92
C MET A 467 -17.49 -8.92 -14.03
N LEU A 468 -17.85 -7.78 -14.62
CA LEU A 468 -18.15 -6.55 -13.89
C LEU A 468 -19.39 -6.69 -12.99
N GLU A 469 -20.44 -7.36 -13.45
CA GLU A 469 -21.64 -7.66 -12.67
C GLU A 469 -21.31 -8.56 -11.46
N ILE A 470 -20.46 -9.57 -11.65
CA ILE A 470 -20.01 -10.44 -10.55
C ILE A 470 -19.17 -9.64 -9.54
N LEU A 471 -18.20 -8.85 -9.97
CA LEU A 471 -17.37 -8.02 -9.08
C LEU A 471 -18.22 -6.97 -8.34
N THR A 472 -19.18 -6.35 -9.03
CA THR A 472 -20.13 -5.41 -8.41
C THR A 472 -20.95 -6.11 -7.33
N ARG A 473 -21.42 -7.33 -7.62
CA ARG A 473 -22.16 -8.14 -6.65
C ARG A 473 -21.31 -8.54 -5.43
N ILE A 474 -20.04 -8.87 -5.62
CA ILE A 474 -19.09 -9.16 -4.53
C ILE A 474 -18.85 -7.90 -3.67
N THR A 475 -18.58 -6.75 -4.29
CA THR A 475 -18.37 -5.47 -3.59
C THR A 475 -19.62 -4.95 -2.87
N GLN A 476 -20.82 -5.43 -3.25
CA GLN A 476 -22.09 -5.14 -2.59
C GLN A 476 -22.52 -6.19 -1.54
N GLY A 477 -21.67 -7.17 -1.22
CA GLY A 477 -22.00 -8.21 -0.22
C GLY A 477 -23.03 -9.25 -0.67
N LYS A 478 -23.29 -9.32 -1.98
CA LYS A 478 -24.21 -10.25 -2.63
C LYS A 478 -23.47 -11.37 -3.39
N GLY A 479 -22.16 -11.52 -3.14
CA GLY A 479 -21.30 -12.54 -3.74
C GLY A 479 -21.78 -13.97 -3.42
N ARG A 480 -21.46 -14.91 -4.32
CA ARG A 480 -21.74 -16.35 -4.20
C ARG A 480 -20.42 -17.12 -4.24
N GLU A 481 -20.35 -18.26 -3.58
CA GLU A 481 -19.10 -19.06 -3.55
C GLU A 481 -18.61 -19.48 -4.95
N GLN A 482 -19.54 -19.75 -5.87
CA GLN A 482 -19.25 -20.12 -7.26
C GLN A 482 -18.72 -18.95 -8.13
N ASP A 483 -18.76 -17.72 -7.62
CA ASP A 483 -18.39 -16.54 -8.41
C ASP A 483 -16.92 -16.51 -8.76
N ILE A 484 -16.05 -17.01 -7.89
CA ILE A 484 -14.60 -17.06 -8.11
C ILE A 484 -14.30 -17.97 -9.32
N ASP A 485 -14.88 -19.17 -9.34
CA ASP A 485 -14.66 -20.14 -10.41
C ASP A 485 -15.30 -19.68 -11.73
N THR A 486 -16.48 -19.04 -11.63
CA THR A 486 -17.16 -18.44 -12.78
C THR A 486 -16.35 -17.30 -13.38
N LEU A 487 -15.82 -16.38 -12.55
CA LEU A 487 -14.93 -15.29 -12.98
C LEU A 487 -13.69 -15.85 -13.68
N LEU A 488 -13.04 -16.87 -13.11
CA LEU A 488 -11.84 -17.47 -13.68
C LEU A 488 -12.13 -18.08 -15.06
N THR A 489 -13.27 -18.75 -15.21
CA THR A 489 -13.69 -19.36 -16.48
C THR A 489 -13.92 -18.28 -17.54
N ILE A 490 -14.74 -17.26 -17.23
CA ILE A 490 -15.03 -16.17 -18.15
C ILE A 490 -13.75 -15.42 -18.52
N ALA A 491 -12.89 -15.10 -17.55
CA ALA A 491 -11.65 -14.37 -17.78
C ALA A 491 -10.72 -15.09 -18.77
N LYS A 492 -10.57 -16.42 -18.65
CA LYS A 492 -9.79 -17.24 -19.58
C LYS A 492 -10.40 -17.26 -20.99
N THR A 493 -11.71 -17.46 -21.09
CA THR A 493 -12.43 -17.43 -22.38
C THR A 493 -12.30 -16.08 -23.09
N VAL A 494 -12.42 -14.97 -22.35
CA VAL A 494 -12.24 -13.63 -22.92
C VAL A 494 -10.81 -13.43 -23.42
N LYS A 495 -9.82 -13.89 -22.67
CA LYS A 495 -8.40 -13.81 -23.04
C LYS A 495 -8.08 -14.59 -24.31
N GLU A 496 -8.59 -15.81 -24.45
CA GLU A 496 -8.30 -16.70 -25.58
C GLU A 496 -9.13 -16.39 -26.84
N CYS A 497 -10.38 -15.96 -26.68
CA CYS A 497 -11.31 -15.80 -27.80
C CYS A 497 -11.50 -14.35 -28.29
N SER A 498 -10.71 -13.39 -27.78
CA SER A 498 -10.78 -11.99 -28.21
C SER A 498 -9.92 -11.69 -29.44
N LEU A 499 -10.45 -10.85 -30.34
CA LEU A 499 -9.82 -10.51 -31.62
C LEU A 499 -8.60 -9.58 -31.51
N CYS A 500 -8.61 -8.68 -30.53
CA CYS A 500 -7.59 -7.63 -30.38
C CYS A 500 -6.93 -7.67 -28.99
N GLY A 501 -5.82 -6.93 -28.85
CA GLY A 501 -5.03 -6.89 -27.62
C GLY A 501 -5.82 -6.43 -26.40
N LEU A 502 -6.73 -5.46 -26.55
CA LEU A 502 -7.59 -5.00 -25.44
C LEU A 502 -8.44 -6.15 -24.88
N GLY A 503 -9.16 -6.89 -25.73
CA GLY A 503 -9.96 -8.01 -25.26
C GLY A 503 -9.12 -9.14 -24.66
N GLN A 504 -7.92 -9.38 -25.20
CA GLN A 504 -7.00 -10.41 -24.69
C GLN A 504 -6.41 -10.06 -23.32
N THR A 505 -6.23 -8.76 -23.03
CA THR A 505 -5.56 -8.28 -21.81
C THR A 505 -6.51 -7.75 -20.76
N CYS A 506 -7.74 -7.32 -21.11
CA CYS A 506 -8.74 -6.85 -20.16
C CYS A 506 -9.03 -7.77 -18.96
N PRO A 507 -8.88 -9.12 -19.04
CA PRO A 507 -9.09 -9.98 -17.88
C PRO A 507 -7.86 -10.09 -16.96
N ASN A 508 -6.69 -9.52 -17.32
CA ASN A 508 -5.46 -9.63 -16.54
C ASN A 508 -5.58 -9.08 -15.10
N PRO A 509 -6.26 -7.94 -14.83
CA PRO A 509 -6.48 -7.49 -13.45
C PRO A 509 -7.24 -8.54 -12.65
N VAL A 510 -8.27 -9.16 -13.23
CA VAL A 510 -9.06 -10.24 -12.59
C VAL A 510 -8.20 -11.48 -12.34
N LEU A 511 -7.44 -11.94 -13.34
CA LEU A 511 -6.62 -13.14 -13.24
C LEU A 511 -5.50 -12.99 -12.20
N THR A 512 -4.81 -11.84 -12.20
CA THR A 512 -3.70 -11.59 -11.27
C THR A 512 -4.18 -11.39 -9.83
N THR A 513 -5.27 -10.66 -9.62
CA THR A 513 -5.83 -10.48 -8.28
C THR A 513 -6.45 -11.74 -7.71
N LEU A 514 -7.11 -12.58 -8.52
CA LEU A 514 -7.55 -13.92 -8.08
C LEU A 514 -6.37 -14.85 -7.76
N ASN A 515 -5.25 -14.75 -8.48
CA ASN A 515 -4.08 -15.58 -8.23
C ASN A 515 -3.32 -15.14 -6.96
N TYR A 516 -3.21 -13.83 -6.74
CA TYR A 516 -2.33 -13.28 -5.71
C TYR A 516 -3.05 -12.81 -4.44
N PHE A 517 -4.34 -12.47 -4.53
CA PHE A 517 -5.16 -11.89 -3.47
C PHE A 517 -6.51 -12.61 -3.31
N ARG A 518 -6.55 -13.92 -3.57
CA ARG A 518 -7.77 -14.76 -3.45
C ARG A 518 -8.47 -14.59 -2.11
N ASP A 519 -7.70 -14.48 -1.03
CA ASP A 519 -8.21 -14.34 0.33
C ASP A 519 -9.12 -13.11 0.49
N GLU A 520 -8.87 -12.02 -0.24
CA GLU A 520 -9.75 -10.86 -0.22
C GLU A 520 -11.11 -11.17 -0.86
N TYR A 521 -11.14 -11.90 -1.98
CA TYR A 521 -12.39 -12.31 -2.62
C TYR A 521 -13.20 -13.23 -1.70
N GLU A 522 -12.53 -14.20 -1.07
CA GLU A 522 -13.18 -15.12 -0.13
C GLU A 522 -13.72 -14.40 1.10
N THR A 523 -12.99 -13.40 1.62
CA THR A 523 -13.46 -12.57 2.74
C THR A 523 -14.68 -11.73 2.35
N HIS A 524 -14.71 -11.15 1.15
CA HIS A 524 -15.88 -10.41 0.66
C HIS A 524 -17.12 -11.31 0.50
N ILE A 525 -16.94 -12.56 0.06
CA ILE A 525 -18.05 -13.49 -0.19
C ILE A 525 -18.54 -14.14 1.12
N LYS A 526 -17.62 -14.68 1.93
CA LYS A 526 -17.94 -15.50 3.11
C LYS A 526 -18.20 -14.67 4.36
N GLU A 527 -17.39 -13.64 4.59
CA GLU A 527 -17.48 -12.80 5.80
C GLU A 527 -18.25 -11.50 5.55
N LYS A 528 -18.58 -11.20 4.29
CA LYS A 528 -19.15 -9.90 3.85
C LYS A 528 -18.36 -8.71 4.40
N LYS A 529 -17.02 -8.85 4.44
CA LYS A 529 -16.11 -7.82 4.89
C LYS A 529 -15.13 -7.42 3.81
N CYS A 530 -14.86 -6.12 3.69
CA CYS A 530 -13.78 -5.58 2.87
C CYS A 530 -12.53 -5.33 3.74
N PRO A 531 -11.45 -6.12 3.66
CA PRO A 531 -10.27 -5.91 4.51
C PRO A 531 -9.65 -4.51 4.39
N ALA A 532 -9.84 -3.86 3.24
CA ALA A 532 -9.35 -2.52 2.98
C ALA A 532 -10.24 -1.39 3.56
N ALA A 533 -11.48 -1.69 3.93
CA ALA A 533 -12.50 -0.72 4.37
C ALA A 533 -12.82 0.37 3.32
N VAL A 534 -12.95 -0.04 2.04
CA VAL A 534 -13.25 0.87 0.90
C VAL A 534 -14.65 0.62 0.33
N CYS A 535 -15.13 -0.63 0.34
CA CYS A 535 -16.46 -0.97 -0.19
C CYS A 535 -17.56 -0.51 0.78
N ASP A 536 -18.14 0.68 0.57
CA ASP A 536 -19.15 1.28 1.47
C ASP A 536 -20.35 0.37 1.75
N ALA A 537 -20.80 -0.41 0.76
CA ALA A 537 -21.93 -1.33 0.94
C ALA A 537 -21.64 -2.48 1.95
N LEU A 538 -20.38 -2.72 2.30
CA LEU A 538 -19.94 -3.77 3.22
C LEU A 538 -19.62 -3.25 4.62
N MET A 539 -19.78 -1.95 4.87
CA MET A 539 -19.41 -1.33 6.15
C MET A 539 -20.34 -0.18 6.52
N ILE A 540 -20.65 -0.07 7.82
CA ILE A 540 -21.32 1.13 8.35
C ILE A 540 -20.31 2.28 8.44
N SER A 541 -19.14 2.01 9.01
CA SER A 541 -18.03 2.96 9.07
C SER A 541 -16.69 2.21 9.06
N PRO A 542 -15.61 2.81 8.54
CA PRO A 542 -14.30 2.16 8.48
C PRO A 542 -13.76 1.73 9.85
N CYS A 543 -13.99 2.54 10.88
CA CYS A 543 -13.51 2.27 12.23
C CYS A 543 -14.23 1.08 12.89
N GLN A 544 -15.56 0.99 12.78
CA GLN A 544 -16.32 -0.17 13.27
C GLN A 544 -15.96 -1.44 12.49
N HIS A 545 -15.83 -1.31 11.18
CA HIS A 545 -15.53 -2.43 10.27
C HIS A 545 -14.19 -3.10 10.54
N THR A 546 -13.16 -2.30 10.82
CA THR A 546 -11.80 -2.76 11.12
C THR A 546 -11.64 -3.29 12.54
N CYS A 547 -12.56 -2.97 13.45
CA CYS A 547 -12.57 -3.58 14.77
C CYS A 547 -12.95 -5.07 14.64
N PRO A 548 -12.11 -6.03 15.07
CA PRO A 548 -12.43 -7.46 14.97
C PRO A 548 -13.75 -7.83 15.65
N VAL A 549 -14.07 -7.11 16.72
CA VAL A 549 -15.29 -7.25 17.52
C VAL A 549 -16.48 -6.48 16.93
N GLY A 550 -16.24 -5.49 16.08
CA GLY A 550 -17.26 -4.66 15.45
C GLY A 550 -17.91 -3.64 16.39
N ILE A 551 -17.17 -3.02 17.31
CA ILE A 551 -17.71 -2.01 18.23
C ILE A 551 -18.27 -0.83 17.44
N ASN A 552 -19.44 -0.30 17.81
CA ASN A 552 -20.02 0.90 17.20
C ASN A 552 -19.26 2.16 17.65
N ILE A 553 -18.09 2.37 17.02
CA ILE A 553 -17.16 3.44 17.37
C ILE A 553 -17.75 4.84 17.14
N PRO A 554 -18.38 5.12 15.99
CA PRO A 554 -18.93 6.46 15.77
C PRO A 554 -19.97 6.87 16.82
N LYS A 555 -20.83 5.92 17.24
CA LYS A 555 -21.84 6.18 18.27
C LYS A 555 -21.24 6.57 19.61
N TYR A 556 -20.30 5.79 20.16
CA TYR A 556 -19.76 6.15 21.48
C TYR A 556 -18.85 7.38 21.42
N VAL A 557 -18.19 7.64 20.29
CA VAL A 557 -17.42 8.88 20.10
C VAL A 557 -18.36 10.09 20.10
N ALA A 558 -19.51 10.02 19.41
CA ALA A 558 -20.53 11.05 19.44
C ALA A 558 -21.10 11.26 20.86
N GLN A 559 -21.36 10.18 21.60
CA GLN A 559 -21.81 10.24 23.00
C GLN A 559 -20.76 10.94 23.90
N ILE A 560 -19.46 10.67 23.73
CA ILE A 560 -18.40 11.39 24.46
C ILE A 560 -18.40 12.88 24.10
N ALA A 561 -18.57 13.24 22.82
CA ALA A 561 -18.67 14.64 22.40
C ALA A 561 -19.85 15.37 23.06
N ALA A 562 -20.99 14.68 23.18
CA ALA A 562 -22.21 15.16 23.83
C ALA A 562 -22.12 15.23 25.37
N GLY A 563 -21.17 14.51 25.99
CA GLY A 563 -21.05 14.41 27.45
C GLY A 563 -21.81 13.23 28.06
N GLU A 564 -22.28 12.30 27.24
CA GLU A 564 -23.08 11.12 27.63
C GLU A 564 -22.18 9.90 27.93
N TYR A 565 -21.34 10.01 28.96
CA TYR A 565 -20.26 9.04 29.21
C TYR A 565 -20.75 7.65 29.62
N LEU A 566 -21.82 7.56 30.41
CA LEU A 566 -22.43 6.27 30.77
C LEU A 566 -22.92 5.52 29.53
N GLU A 567 -23.61 6.23 28.63
CA GLU A 567 -24.11 5.67 27.38
C GLU A 567 -22.97 5.29 26.42
N ALA A 568 -21.88 6.05 26.40
CA ALA A 568 -20.67 5.68 25.67
C ALA A 568 -20.10 4.33 26.14
N VAL A 569 -19.98 4.12 27.45
CA VAL A 569 -19.50 2.85 28.02
C VAL A 569 -20.47 1.71 27.75
N ASN A 570 -21.78 1.95 27.86
CA ASN A 570 -22.82 0.96 27.52
C ASN A 570 -22.71 0.54 26.05
N THR A 571 -22.57 1.50 25.13
CA THR A 571 -22.37 1.24 23.68
C THR A 571 -21.12 0.40 23.43
N ILE A 572 -20.01 0.65 24.16
CA ILE A 572 -18.80 -0.19 24.04
C ILE A 572 -19.09 -1.61 24.55
N ARG A 573 -19.78 -1.75 25.69
CA ARG A 573 -20.12 -3.02 26.35
C ARG A 573 -21.17 -3.86 25.63
N GLU A 574 -21.88 -3.31 24.65
CA GLU A 574 -22.71 -4.08 23.72
C GLU A 574 -21.89 -5.19 23.03
N ARG A 575 -20.61 -4.93 22.76
CA ARG A 575 -19.76 -5.82 21.97
C ARG A 575 -18.39 -6.07 22.57
N ASN A 576 -17.94 -5.28 23.54
CA ASN A 576 -16.66 -5.47 24.22
C ASN A 576 -16.84 -5.39 25.74
N PRO A 577 -16.73 -6.50 26.49
CA PRO A 577 -16.87 -6.49 27.93
C PRO A 577 -15.69 -5.85 28.68
N PHE A 578 -14.61 -5.46 27.98
CA PHE A 578 -13.40 -4.90 28.58
C PHE A 578 -13.05 -3.50 28.02
N PRO A 579 -13.91 -2.47 28.19
CA PRO A 579 -13.61 -1.11 27.77
C PRO A 579 -12.29 -0.56 28.34
N ALA A 580 -12.03 -0.68 29.66
CA ALA A 580 -10.86 -0.10 30.32
C ALA A 580 -9.55 -0.81 29.95
N ILE A 581 -9.59 -2.14 29.79
CA ILE A 581 -8.42 -2.92 29.33
C ILE A 581 -8.11 -2.56 27.88
N CYS A 582 -9.12 -2.54 27.00
CA CYS A 582 -8.92 -2.17 25.60
C CYS A 582 -8.50 -0.69 25.44
N GLY A 583 -8.86 0.19 26.37
CA GLY A 583 -8.37 1.57 26.40
C GLY A 583 -6.87 1.71 26.69
N ARG A 584 -6.23 0.66 27.24
CA ARG A 584 -4.81 0.66 27.63
C ARG A 584 -3.92 -0.13 26.68
N ILE A 585 -4.37 -1.32 26.26
CA ILE A 585 -3.48 -2.30 25.59
C ILE A 585 -3.95 -2.76 24.21
N CYS A 586 -5.06 -2.24 23.68
CA CYS A 586 -5.45 -2.57 22.30
C CYS A 586 -4.53 -1.84 21.31
N HIS A 587 -4.38 -2.40 20.10
CA HIS A 587 -3.55 -1.84 19.03
C HIS A 587 -4.35 -0.93 18.06
N HIS A 588 -5.65 -0.73 18.32
CA HIS A 588 -6.54 0.19 17.60
C HIS A 588 -6.45 0.15 16.08
N PRO A 589 -6.77 -0.99 15.45
CA PRO A 589 -6.81 -1.08 13.99
C PRO A 589 -7.82 -0.09 13.37
N CYS A 590 -8.79 0.34 14.18
CA CYS A 590 -9.78 1.37 13.86
C CYS A 590 -9.20 2.77 13.61
N GLU A 591 -8.07 3.12 14.23
CA GLU A 591 -7.41 4.42 13.97
C GLU A 591 -6.67 4.39 12.63
N GLY A 592 -6.04 3.26 12.29
CA GLY A 592 -5.27 3.10 11.05
C GLY A 592 -6.09 3.25 9.76
N ARG A 593 -7.42 3.14 9.82
CA ARG A 593 -8.36 3.32 8.69
C ARG A 593 -9.37 4.44 8.91
N CYS A 594 -9.13 5.33 9.86
CA CYS A 594 -9.99 6.48 10.07
C CYS A 594 -9.91 7.43 8.86
N ARG A 595 -11.04 7.79 8.24
CA ARG A 595 -11.08 8.75 7.11
C ARG A 595 -10.49 10.11 7.46
N ARG A 596 -10.61 10.53 8.73
CA ARG A 596 -9.99 11.77 9.23
C ARG A 596 -8.48 11.79 9.02
N GLY A 597 -7.83 10.62 9.13
CA GLY A 597 -6.41 10.46 8.85
C GLY A 597 -6.03 10.66 7.38
N GLU A 598 -6.98 10.86 6.46
CA GLU A 598 -6.70 11.33 5.10
C GLU A 598 -6.48 12.85 5.05
N LEU A 599 -7.22 13.61 5.88
CA LEU A 599 -7.14 15.07 6.03
C LEU A 599 -5.99 15.50 6.96
N ASP A 600 -5.99 15.01 8.20
CA ASP A 600 -4.99 15.31 9.22
C ASP A 600 -4.55 14.03 9.98
N GLU A 601 -4.76 13.95 11.29
CA GLU A 601 -4.45 12.78 12.11
C GLU A 601 -5.71 11.97 12.45
N PRO A 602 -5.64 10.64 12.54
CA PRO A 602 -6.75 9.83 13.00
C PRO A 602 -7.30 10.27 14.36
N VAL A 603 -8.60 10.05 14.58
CA VAL A 603 -9.22 10.22 15.90
C VAL A 603 -8.58 9.24 16.88
N ALA A 604 -8.23 9.68 18.09
CA ALA A 604 -7.65 8.92 19.18
C ALA A 604 -8.68 8.02 19.88
N ILE A 605 -9.26 7.12 19.12
CA ILE A 605 -10.29 6.16 19.52
C ILE A 605 -9.87 5.37 20.76
N ARG A 606 -8.58 5.03 20.93
CA ARG A 606 -8.06 4.42 22.17
C ARG A 606 -8.26 5.29 23.39
N ALA A 607 -7.76 6.52 23.31
CA ALA A 607 -7.73 7.43 24.43
C ALA A 607 -9.16 7.84 24.82
N LEU A 608 -10.06 8.02 23.85
CA LEU A 608 -11.48 8.24 24.09
C LEU A 608 -12.15 7.05 24.80
N LYS A 609 -11.85 5.82 24.37
CA LYS A 609 -12.37 4.60 25.03
C LYS A 609 -11.86 4.50 26.46
N ARG A 610 -10.58 4.79 26.68
CA ARG A 610 -9.97 4.81 28.01
C ARG A 610 -10.66 5.85 28.89
N PHE A 611 -10.82 7.07 28.40
CA PHE A 611 -11.49 8.15 29.11
C PHE A 611 -12.90 7.75 29.57
N ALA A 612 -13.72 7.22 28.66
CA ALA A 612 -15.07 6.77 29.01
C ALA A 612 -15.06 5.67 30.08
N ALA A 613 -14.15 4.71 29.96
CA ALA A 613 -14.05 3.60 30.91
C ALA A 613 -13.54 4.02 32.30
N ASP A 614 -12.52 4.87 32.34
CA ASP A 614 -11.97 5.42 33.59
C ASP A 614 -13.04 6.29 34.28
N TRP A 615 -13.74 7.16 33.53
CA TRP A 615 -14.87 7.95 34.05
C TRP A 615 -15.95 7.07 34.71
N TYR A 616 -16.33 5.95 34.08
CA TYR A 616 -17.31 5.02 34.65
C TYR A 616 -16.84 4.43 35.98
N PHE A 617 -15.57 4.05 36.10
CA PHE A 617 -15.04 3.47 37.33
C PHE A 617 -14.81 4.50 38.44
N ASP A 618 -14.56 5.76 38.10
CA ASP A 618 -14.44 6.85 39.06
C ASP A 618 -15.80 7.27 39.63
N HIS A 619 -16.89 7.06 38.89
CA HIS A 619 -18.26 7.39 39.30
C HIS A 619 -19.11 6.15 39.62
N VAL A 620 -18.51 4.97 39.77
CA VAL A 620 -19.26 3.71 39.91
C VAL A 620 -20.19 3.70 41.13
N ASP A 621 -19.80 4.40 42.20
CA ASP A 621 -20.58 4.52 43.44
C ASP A 621 -21.80 5.45 43.29
N GLU A 622 -21.81 6.31 42.26
CA GLU A 622 -22.91 7.24 41.94
C GLU A 622 -23.87 6.66 40.89
N LEU A 623 -23.50 5.54 40.27
CA LEU A 623 -24.23 4.90 39.19
C LEU A 623 -25.11 3.73 39.68
N PRO A 624 -26.18 3.38 38.97
CA PRO A 624 -26.98 2.20 39.30
C PRO A 624 -26.14 0.92 39.26
N GLU A 625 -26.30 0.05 40.27
CA GLU A 625 -25.61 -1.23 40.27
C GLU A 625 -25.97 -2.07 39.03
N PRO A 626 -24.97 -2.73 38.40
CA PRO A 626 -25.19 -3.54 37.22
C PRO A 626 -26.03 -4.76 37.54
N GLN A 627 -27.28 -4.76 37.08
CA GLN A 627 -28.17 -5.92 37.20
C GLN A 627 -27.69 -7.10 36.33
N PRO A 628 -27.87 -8.35 36.81
CA PRO A 628 -27.54 -9.55 36.03
C PRO A 628 -28.40 -9.65 34.77
N PHE A 629 -27.86 -10.27 33.71
CA PHE A 629 -28.64 -10.54 32.52
C PHE A 629 -29.78 -11.52 32.81
N PRO A 630 -30.96 -11.34 32.18
CA PRO A 630 -32.10 -12.23 32.41
C PRO A 630 -31.81 -13.63 31.89
N GLN A 631 -31.99 -14.64 32.74
CA GLN A 631 -31.86 -16.04 32.33
C GLN A 631 -33.15 -16.49 31.64
N THR A 632 -33.10 -16.64 30.32
CA THR A 632 -34.24 -17.10 29.50
C THR A 632 -34.12 -18.57 29.10
N HIS A 633 -32.94 -19.18 29.27
CA HIS A 633 -32.66 -20.57 28.91
C HIS A 633 -32.31 -21.42 30.14
N THR A 634 -32.54 -22.73 30.05
CA THR A 634 -32.23 -23.69 31.13
C THR A 634 -30.97 -24.51 30.85
N GLN A 635 -30.50 -24.53 29.60
CA GLN A 635 -29.31 -25.27 29.17
C GLN A 635 -28.05 -24.60 29.73
N LYS A 636 -27.28 -25.35 30.53
CA LYS A 636 -26.03 -24.85 31.13
C LYS A 636 -24.86 -24.96 30.17
N VAL A 637 -24.02 -23.93 30.12
CA VAL A 637 -22.80 -23.89 29.30
C VAL A 637 -21.57 -23.74 30.19
N ALA A 638 -20.54 -24.53 29.95
CA ALA A 638 -19.26 -24.45 30.64
C ALA A 638 -18.22 -23.73 29.76
N VAL A 639 -17.41 -22.87 30.37
CA VAL A 639 -16.27 -22.24 29.72
C VAL A 639 -15.00 -22.59 30.50
N VAL A 640 -13.98 -23.10 29.81
CA VAL A 640 -12.68 -23.46 30.41
C VAL A 640 -11.67 -22.36 30.12
N GLY A 641 -11.21 -21.69 31.19
CA GLY A 641 -10.28 -20.56 31.16
C GLY A 641 -10.99 -19.21 31.31
N ALA A 642 -10.57 -18.43 32.31
CA ALA A 642 -11.04 -17.07 32.56
C ALA A 642 -10.10 -16.02 31.94
N GLY A 643 -9.54 -16.30 30.77
CA GLY A 643 -8.85 -15.31 29.94
C GLY A 643 -9.82 -14.40 29.16
N PRO A 644 -9.32 -13.42 28.37
CA PRO A 644 -10.16 -12.51 27.59
C PRO A 644 -11.15 -13.23 26.67
N THR A 645 -10.72 -14.30 26.00
CA THR A 645 -11.59 -15.12 25.14
C THR A 645 -12.70 -15.80 25.92
N GLY A 646 -12.37 -16.48 27.03
CA GLY A 646 -13.32 -17.25 27.81
C GLY A 646 -14.33 -16.38 28.53
N LEU A 647 -13.87 -15.31 29.20
CA LEU A 647 -14.74 -14.34 29.85
C LEU A 647 -15.64 -13.61 28.85
N SER A 648 -15.15 -13.29 27.64
CA SER A 648 -16.00 -12.71 26.59
C SER A 648 -17.08 -13.70 26.14
N CYS A 649 -16.71 -14.96 25.90
CA CYS A 649 -17.67 -16.01 25.55
C CYS A 649 -18.76 -16.15 26.63
N ALA A 650 -18.35 -16.18 27.89
CA ALA A 650 -19.27 -16.27 29.02
C ALA A 650 -20.19 -15.05 29.15
N TYR A 651 -19.65 -13.84 28.99
CA TYR A 651 -20.42 -12.60 29.00
C TYR A 651 -21.50 -12.58 27.92
N PHE A 652 -21.17 -12.94 26.68
CA PHE A 652 -22.14 -12.95 25.57
C PHE A 652 -23.17 -14.08 25.71
N LEU A 653 -22.78 -15.26 26.19
CA LEU A 653 -23.73 -16.34 26.48
C LEU A 653 -24.71 -15.96 27.61
N ALA A 654 -24.22 -15.29 28.66
CA ALA A 654 -25.07 -14.75 29.72
C ALA A 654 -26.01 -13.65 29.19
N GLN A 655 -25.52 -12.76 28.31
CA GLN A 655 -26.34 -11.76 27.63
C GLN A 655 -27.43 -12.38 26.75
N MET A 656 -27.16 -13.53 26.14
CA MET A 656 -28.13 -14.34 25.38
C MET A 656 -29.09 -15.14 26.28
N GLY A 657 -28.91 -15.10 27.60
CA GLY A 657 -29.81 -15.69 28.59
C GLY A 657 -29.48 -17.12 29.01
N TYR A 658 -28.28 -17.63 28.70
CA TYR A 658 -27.80 -18.94 29.17
C TYR A 658 -27.16 -18.85 30.56
N PRO A 659 -27.38 -19.84 31.44
CA PRO A 659 -26.58 -20.03 32.64
C PRO A 659 -25.16 -20.49 32.28
N VAL A 660 -24.14 -19.71 32.66
CA VAL A 660 -22.74 -19.99 32.32
C VAL A 660 -21.87 -20.13 33.55
N THR A 661 -21.04 -21.17 33.57
CA THR A 661 -19.98 -21.35 34.58
C THR A 661 -18.61 -21.35 33.90
N VAL A 662 -17.70 -20.50 34.39
CA VAL A 662 -16.29 -20.43 33.96
C VAL A 662 -15.43 -21.21 34.95
N PHE A 663 -14.61 -22.13 34.46
CA PHE A 663 -13.64 -22.89 35.25
C PHE A 663 -12.23 -22.34 35.00
N GLU A 664 -11.58 -21.81 36.03
CA GLU A 664 -10.24 -21.23 35.97
C GLU A 664 -9.27 -22.02 36.86
N ALA A 665 -8.12 -22.36 36.30
CA ALA A 665 -7.07 -23.11 37.01
C ALA A 665 -6.36 -22.24 38.07
N LEU A 666 -6.21 -20.95 37.79
CA LEU A 666 -5.55 -19.99 38.66
C LEU A 666 -6.49 -19.49 39.79
N PRO A 667 -5.93 -18.92 40.87
CA PRO A 667 -6.72 -18.30 41.94
C PRO A 667 -7.32 -16.93 41.56
N LEU A 668 -7.13 -16.49 40.30
CA LEU A 668 -7.54 -15.17 39.81
C LEU A 668 -7.93 -15.23 38.33
N GLY A 669 -8.83 -14.35 37.90
CA GLY A 669 -9.28 -14.25 36.51
C GLY A 669 -8.42 -13.31 35.67
N GLY A 670 -8.67 -13.28 34.36
CA GLY A 670 -7.99 -12.44 33.37
C GLY A 670 -6.90 -13.16 32.57
N GLY A 671 -6.51 -14.37 32.98
CA GLY A 671 -5.50 -15.19 32.29
C GLY A 671 -4.21 -14.41 32.04
N MET A 672 -3.73 -14.42 30.79
CA MET A 672 -2.50 -13.70 30.39
C MET A 672 -2.53 -12.20 30.65
N LEU A 673 -3.70 -11.56 30.71
CA LEU A 673 -3.81 -10.13 31.07
C LEU A 673 -3.31 -9.89 32.49
N SER A 674 -3.68 -10.77 33.41
CA SER A 674 -3.35 -10.65 34.84
C SER A 674 -1.95 -11.15 35.17
N VAL A 675 -1.44 -12.12 34.40
CA VAL A 675 -0.16 -12.78 34.71
C VAL A 675 1.02 -12.34 33.86
N ALA A 676 0.83 -11.76 32.67
CA ALA A 676 1.94 -11.46 31.77
C ALA A 676 2.10 -9.97 31.43
N ILE A 677 1.06 -9.15 31.62
CA ILE A 677 1.14 -7.71 31.33
C ILE A 677 1.55 -6.92 32.58
N PRO A 678 2.64 -6.13 32.53
CA PRO A 678 3.10 -5.35 33.68
C PRO A 678 2.10 -4.29 34.16
N ASP A 679 2.13 -3.96 35.47
CA ASP A 679 1.23 -2.96 36.08
C ASP A 679 1.36 -1.57 35.48
N PHE A 680 2.55 -1.18 35.02
CA PHE A 680 2.77 0.13 34.41
C PHE A 680 2.05 0.31 33.06
N ARG A 681 1.57 -0.79 32.46
CA ARG A 681 0.73 -0.80 31.25
C ARG A 681 -0.72 -1.12 31.54
N LEU A 682 -0.95 -2.11 32.39
CA LEU A 682 -2.28 -2.60 32.75
C LEU A 682 -2.31 -2.90 34.25
N PRO A 683 -2.78 -1.94 35.07
CA PRO A 683 -2.89 -2.13 36.50
C PRO A 683 -3.81 -3.30 36.84
N ARG A 684 -3.41 -4.10 37.84
CA ARG A 684 -4.20 -5.24 38.30
C ARG A 684 -5.64 -4.86 38.71
N GLU A 685 -5.80 -3.73 39.39
CA GLU A 685 -7.11 -3.24 39.86
C GLU A 685 -8.09 -3.03 38.71
N VAL A 686 -7.62 -2.56 37.54
CA VAL A 686 -8.46 -2.35 36.36
C VAL A 686 -9.00 -3.67 35.82
N ILE A 687 -8.17 -4.72 35.84
CA ILE A 687 -8.59 -6.07 35.40
C ILE A 687 -9.64 -6.64 36.36
N GLU A 688 -9.39 -6.52 37.66
CA GLU A 688 -10.28 -7.01 38.71
C GLU A 688 -11.66 -6.32 38.63
N LYS A 689 -11.70 -4.99 38.43
CA LYS A 689 -12.95 -4.23 38.27
C LYS A 689 -13.78 -4.67 37.07
N GLU A 690 -13.17 -4.98 35.92
CA GLU A 690 -13.89 -5.46 34.74
C GLU A 690 -14.39 -6.90 34.89
N ILE A 691 -13.62 -7.76 35.56
CA ILE A 691 -14.05 -9.14 35.85
C ILE A 691 -15.20 -9.16 36.84
N ASP A 692 -15.15 -8.31 37.88
CA ASP A 692 -16.25 -8.13 38.82
C ASP A 692 -17.53 -7.67 38.12
N TYR A 693 -17.42 -6.75 37.15
CA TYR A 693 -18.55 -6.36 36.31
C TYR A 693 -19.15 -7.55 35.55
N ILE A 694 -18.32 -8.41 34.94
CA ILE A 694 -18.79 -9.62 34.24
C ILE A 694 -19.47 -10.60 35.20
N ALA A 695 -18.92 -10.80 36.40
CA ALA A 695 -19.51 -11.65 37.43
C ALA A 695 -20.89 -11.12 37.88
N LYS A 696 -21.00 -9.81 38.15
CA LYS A 696 -22.26 -9.12 38.47
C LYS A 696 -23.30 -9.24 37.36
N LYS A 697 -22.87 -9.40 36.10
CA LYS A 697 -23.76 -9.67 34.96
C LYS A 697 -24.32 -11.09 34.89
N GLY A 698 -24.01 -11.95 35.85
CA GLY A 698 -24.63 -13.28 36.00
C GLY A 698 -23.74 -14.44 35.54
N VAL A 699 -22.43 -14.22 35.40
CA VAL A 699 -21.44 -15.27 35.08
C VAL A 699 -20.88 -15.86 36.38
N ASP A 700 -21.00 -17.17 36.57
CA ASP A 700 -20.41 -17.87 37.71
C ASP A 700 -18.94 -18.24 37.41
N ILE A 701 -17.98 -17.75 38.19
CA ILE A 701 -16.55 -17.98 37.96
C ILE A 701 -15.98 -18.81 39.11
N LYS A 702 -15.49 -20.01 38.78
CA LYS A 702 -14.87 -20.96 39.72
C LYS A 702 -13.36 -20.98 39.54
N TYR A 703 -12.66 -20.36 40.49
CA TYR A 703 -11.20 -20.37 40.57
C TYR A 703 -10.67 -21.68 41.15
N ASN A 704 -9.36 -21.93 41.00
CA ASN A 704 -8.67 -23.11 41.49
C ASN A 704 -9.29 -24.45 41.02
N THR A 705 -9.88 -24.47 39.82
CA THR A 705 -10.50 -25.65 39.23
C THR A 705 -9.76 -26.04 37.94
N PRO A 706 -8.53 -26.58 38.03
CA PRO A 706 -7.78 -26.98 36.85
C PRO A 706 -8.42 -28.19 36.19
N ILE A 707 -8.59 -28.12 34.87
CA ILE A 707 -8.94 -29.29 34.05
C ILE A 707 -7.68 -30.14 33.93
N ASN A 708 -7.76 -31.42 34.28
CA ASN A 708 -6.64 -32.36 34.26
C ASN A 708 -7.16 -33.81 34.21
N VAL A 709 -6.27 -34.79 34.39
CA VAL A 709 -6.63 -36.22 34.38
C VAL A 709 -7.67 -36.63 35.45
N ASN A 710 -7.83 -35.87 36.52
CA ASN A 710 -8.79 -36.12 37.60
C ASN A 710 -10.11 -35.35 37.45
N PHE A 711 -10.16 -34.36 36.54
CA PHE A 711 -11.34 -33.55 36.25
C PHE A 711 -11.32 -33.15 34.78
N THR A 712 -11.97 -33.96 33.95
CA THR A 712 -11.90 -33.92 32.49
C THR A 712 -13.07 -33.15 31.86
N ILE A 713 -13.02 -32.94 30.54
CA ILE A 713 -14.13 -32.30 29.79
C ILE A 713 -15.37 -33.20 29.82
N GLU A 714 -15.18 -34.52 29.81
CA GLU A 714 -16.23 -35.53 29.92
C GLU A 714 -16.94 -35.45 31.29
N ASP A 715 -16.20 -35.20 32.37
CA ASP A 715 -16.76 -35.00 33.71
C ASP A 715 -17.62 -33.72 33.78
N ILE A 716 -17.17 -32.64 33.13
CA ILE A 716 -17.95 -31.40 32.98
C ILE A 716 -19.26 -31.70 32.25
N LYS A 717 -19.22 -32.41 31.11
CA LYS A 717 -20.46 -32.75 30.37
C LYS A 717 -21.38 -33.63 31.21
N SER A 718 -20.83 -34.60 31.93
CA SER A 718 -21.59 -35.48 32.84
C SER A 718 -22.24 -34.73 34.00
N SER A 719 -21.70 -33.56 34.36
CA SER A 719 -22.25 -32.66 35.39
C SER A 719 -23.45 -31.81 34.91
N GLY A 720 -23.97 -32.07 33.70
CA GLY A 720 -25.18 -31.44 33.16
C GLY A 720 -24.94 -30.22 32.28
N PHE A 721 -23.69 -29.97 31.85
CA PHE A 721 -23.36 -28.93 30.87
C PHE A 721 -23.54 -29.46 29.45
N VAL A 722 -24.38 -28.77 28.66
CA VAL A 722 -24.77 -29.22 27.31
C VAL A 722 -23.73 -28.82 26.26
N ALA A 723 -22.98 -27.74 26.52
CA ALA A 723 -21.88 -27.28 25.68
C ALA A 723 -20.68 -26.86 26.54
N VAL A 724 -19.47 -27.07 26.00
CA VAL A 724 -18.20 -26.68 26.62
C VAL A 724 -17.37 -25.84 25.63
N PHE A 725 -16.90 -24.67 26.06
CA PHE A 725 -15.99 -23.81 25.30
C PHE A 725 -14.59 -23.81 25.92
N ILE A 726 -13.57 -24.22 25.18
CA ILE A 726 -12.18 -24.30 25.64
C ILE A 726 -11.43 -23.03 25.20
N ALA A 727 -10.96 -22.25 26.17
CA ALA A 727 -10.28 -20.98 25.98
C ALA A 727 -9.02 -20.86 26.88
N ALA A 728 -8.18 -21.90 26.89
CA ALA A 728 -7.01 -21.98 27.78
C ALA A 728 -5.87 -20.98 27.45
N GLY A 729 -5.87 -20.39 26.26
CA GLY A 729 -4.85 -19.42 25.81
C GLY A 729 -3.46 -20.02 25.53
N ALA A 730 -2.48 -19.18 25.19
CA ALA A 730 -1.11 -19.57 24.87
C ALA A 730 -0.15 -19.29 26.05
N GLN A 731 -0.26 -20.08 27.12
CA GLN A 731 0.43 -19.79 28.39
C GLN A 731 1.89 -20.24 28.46
N ARG A 732 2.36 -21.04 27.50
CA ARG A 732 3.71 -21.64 27.51
C ARG A 732 4.71 -20.76 26.75
N SER A 733 5.92 -20.60 27.29
CA SER A 733 7.03 -19.98 26.54
C SER A 733 7.61 -20.95 25.53
N GLN A 734 7.92 -20.46 24.32
CA GLN A 734 8.67 -21.24 23.34
C GLN A 734 10.16 -21.27 23.69
N SER A 735 10.81 -22.41 23.43
CA SER A 735 12.27 -22.52 23.52
C SER A 735 12.95 -21.97 22.28
N ILE A 736 14.19 -21.49 22.44
CA ILE A 736 15.00 -20.97 21.32
C ILE A 736 15.62 -22.13 20.55
N GLY A 737 15.98 -23.22 21.24
CA GLY A 737 16.63 -24.39 20.67
C GLY A 737 18.13 -24.21 20.48
N ILE A 738 18.78 -23.37 21.28
CA ILE A 738 20.24 -23.12 21.19
C ILE A 738 21.01 -23.81 22.33
N PRO A 739 22.28 -24.19 22.12
CA PRO A 739 23.12 -24.72 23.18
C PRO A 739 23.21 -23.75 24.38
N GLY A 740 23.19 -24.31 25.60
CA GLY A 740 23.24 -23.54 26.85
C GLY A 740 21.90 -23.03 27.37
N GLU A 741 20.80 -23.26 26.65
CA GLU A 741 19.43 -23.00 27.11
C GLU A 741 19.01 -24.05 28.15
N LEU A 742 19.36 -23.84 29.41
CA LEU A 742 18.99 -24.71 30.54
C LEU A 742 18.17 -23.90 31.56
N GLU A 743 17.00 -24.41 31.95
CA GLU A 743 16.01 -23.68 32.76
C GLU A 743 16.49 -23.38 34.19
N ASP A 744 17.40 -24.19 34.73
CA ASP A 744 17.88 -24.07 36.12
C ASP A 744 19.19 -23.26 36.28
N ILE A 745 19.68 -22.59 35.22
CA ILE A 745 20.87 -21.73 35.30
C ILE A 745 20.55 -20.41 35.97
N GLU A 746 21.40 -19.97 36.90
CA GLU A 746 21.27 -18.66 37.55
C GLU A 746 21.47 -17.53 36.52
N GLY A 747 20.48 -16.65 36.42
CA GLY A 747 20.49 -15.52 35.48
C GLY A 747 19.87 -15.83 34.11
N PHE A 748 19.30 -17.01 33.88
CA PHE A 748 18.49 -17.29 32.68
C PHE A 748 17.00 -17.31 33.03
N TYR A 749 16.17 -16.61 32.23
CA TYR A 749 14.73 -16.58 32.41
C TYR A 749 13.98 -16.71 31.09
N TYR A 750 12.84 -17.39 31.10
CA TYR A 750 11.85 -17.28 30.03
C TYR A 750 10.97 -16.05 30.25
N GLY A 751 10.76 -15.23 29.22
CA GLY A 751 10.12 -13.92 29.31
C GLY A 751 8.74 -13.93 29.95
N LEU A 752 7.85 -14.85 29.57
CA LEU A 752 6.51 -14.95 30.19
C LEU A 752 6.60 -15.36 31.66
N ARG A 753 7.49 -16.30 32.00
CA ARG A 753 7.68 -16.78 33.38
C ARG A 753 8.27 -15.65 34.24
N PHE A 754 9.23 -14.90 33.71
CA PHE A 754 9.81 -13.72 34.33
C PHE A 754 8.75 -12.67 34.65
N LEU A 755 7.97 -12.24 33.66
CA LEU A 755 6.90 -11.24 33.86
C LEU A 755 5.87 -11.73 34.87
N ARG A 756 5.48 -13.00 34.80
CA ARG A 756 4.58 -13.62 35.77
C ARG A 756 5.12 -13.61 37.18
N ASP A 757 6.34 -14.08 37.38
CA ASP A 757 6.95 -14.17 38.71
C ASP A 757 7.07 -12.76 39.34
N VAL A 758 7.42 -11.74 38.56
CA VAL A 758 7.43 -10.34 39.03
C VAL A 758 6.01 -9.87 39.40
N LYS A 759 5.02 -10.10 38.53
CA LYS A 759 3.63 -9.65 38.74
C LYS A 759 2.96 -10.28 39.96
N VAL A 760 3.26 -11.54 40.27
CA VAL A 760 2.75 -12.21 41.48
C VAL A 760 3.55 -11.88 42.75
N GLY A 761 4.56 -11.00 42.65
CA GLY A 761 5.37 -10.55 43.79
C GLY A 761 6.44 -11.53 44.24
N LYS A 762 6.85 -12.51 43.41
CA LYS A 762 8.00 -13.35 43.73
C LYS A 762 9.30 -12.56 43.58
N PRO A 763 10.28 -12.74 44.48
CA PRO A 763 11.57 -12.07 44.35
C PRO A 763 12.33 -12.63 43.15
N VAL A 764 12.56 -11.78 42.14
CA VAL A 764 13.39 -12.10 40.96
C VAL A 764 14.69 -11.33 41.05
N LYS A 765 15.83 -12.02 40.93
CA LYS A 765 17.16 -11.39 40.95
C LYS A 765 17.55 -11.02 39.52
N ILE A 766 17.75 -9.72 39.27
CA ILE A 766 18.26 -9.21 37.99
C ILE A 766 19.73 -8.82 38.15
N GLY A 767 20.56 -9.12 37.15
CA GLY A 767 21.94 -8.61 37.07
C GLY A 767 22.00 -7.16 36.58
N ARG A 768 23.21 -6.59 36.52
CA ARG A 768 23.43 -5.21 36.05
C ARG A 768 23.24 -5.09 34.54
N ARG A 769 23.75 -6.06 33.77
CA ARG A 769 23.61 -6.13 32.31
C ARG A 769 22.64 -7.23 31.90
N VAL A 770 21.54 -6.86 31.24
CA VAL A 770 20.48 -7.78 30.83
C VAL A 770 20.40 -7.86 29.30
N ALA A 771 20.43 -9.08 28.78
CA ALA A 771 20.21 -9.35 27.37
C ALA A 771 18.83 -10.00 27.14
N VAL A 772 17.99 -9.40 26.31
CA VAL A 772 16.65 -9.92 25.99
C VAL A 772 16.65 -10.42 24.55
N ILE A 773 16.26 -11.67 24.34
CA ILE A 773 16.20 -12.30 23.02
C ILE A 773 14.75 -12.27 22.54
N GLY A 774 14.47 -11.54 21.46
CA GLY A 774 13.12 -11.42 20.91
C GLY A 774 12.83 -10.02 20.38
N GLY A 775 11.62 -9.81 19.87
CA GLY A 775 11.20 -8.49 19.37
C GLY A 775 9.71 -8.24 19.40
N GLY A 776 8.94 -9.03 20.15
CA GLY A 776 7.51 -8.77 20.39
C GLY A 776 7.27 -8.08 21.73
N ASN A 777 5.99 -7.85 22.07
CA ASN A 777 5.59 -7.15 23.30
C ASN A 777 6.21 -7.76 24.58
N VAL A 778 6.28 -9.10 24.67
CA VAL A 778 6.93 -9.79 25.81
C VAL A 778 8.40 -9.35 25.96
N ALA A 779 9.13 -9.11 24.87
CA ALA A 779 10.52 -8.67 24.91
C ALA A 779 10.64 -7.22 25.41
N LEU A 780 9.77 -6.31 24.92
CA LEU A 780 9.73 -4.91 25.37
C LEU A 780 9.34 -4.82 26.85
N ASP A 781 8.26 -5.51 27.23
CA ASP A 781 7.75 -5.54 28.60
C ASP A 781 8.77 -6.14 29.57
N SER A 782 9.47 -7.22 29.17
CA SER A 782 10.56 -7.81 29.98
C SER A 782 11.72 -6.83 30.14
N SER A 783 12.08 -6.11 29.08
CA SER A 783 13.20 -5.15 29.11
C SER A 783 12.91 -3.98 30.05
N ARG A 784 11.72 -3.40 29.94
CA ARG A 784 11.26 -2.28 30.79
C ARG A 784 11.05 -2.71 32.25
N THR A 785 10.62 -3.96 32.47
CA THR A 785 10.51 -4.54 33.81
C THR A 785 11.89 -4.77 34.43
N ALA A 786 12.87 -5.25 33.65
CA ALA A 786 14.24 -5.43 34.13
C ALA A 786 14.89 -4.11 34.59
N LEU A 787 14.68 -3.00 33.86
CA LEU A 787 15.12 -1.66 34.29
C LEU A 787 14.53 -1.26 35.65
N ARG A 788 13.25 -1.56 35.89
CA ARG A 788 12.56 -1.26 37.16
C ARG A 788 13.03 -2.12 38.33
N LEU A 789 13.52 -3.33 38.05
CA LEU A 789 14.14 -4.21 39.03
C LEU A 789 15.60 -3.85 39.35
N GLY A 790 16.17 -2.82 38.70
CA GLY A 790 17.50 -2.30 38.99
C GLY A 790 18.60 -2.71 38.02
N ALA A 791 18.26 -3.11 36.78
CA ALA A 791 19.26 -3.27 35.72
C ALA A 791 19.84 -1.91 35.29
N ASP A 792 21.15 -1.85 35.11
CA ASP A 792 21.87 -0.65 34.64
C ASP A 792 21.78 -0.54 33.11
N GLU A 793 21.93 -1.67 32.41
CA GLU A 793 21.92 -1.75 30.95
C GLU A 793 21.03 -2.90 30.47
N VAL A 794 20.13 -2.62 29.54
CA VAL A 794 19.26 -3.63 28.92
C VAL A 794 19.36 -3.56 27.40
N SER A 795 19.70 -4.68 26.78
CA SER A 795 19.88 -4.83 25.34
C SER A 795 18.95 -5.90 24.77
N ILE A 796 18.12 -5.52 23.79
CA ILE A 796 17.31 -6.43 22.99
C ILE A 796 18.12 -6.92 21.79
N PHE A 797 18.07 -8.21 21.50
CA PHE A 797 18.68 -8.84 20.33
C PHE A 797 17.59 -9.40 19.41
N TYR A 798 17.44 -8.77 18.24
CA TYR A 798 16.41 -9.12 17.26
C TYR A 798 17.02 -9.55 15.92
N ARG A 799 16.59 -10.72 15.42
CA ARG A 799 17.17 -11.34 14.22
C ARG A 799 16.79 -10.67 12.89
N ARG A 800 15.89 -9.68 12.89
CA ARG A 800 15.45 -8.93 11.70
C ARG A 800 15.63 -7.42 11.91
N SER A 801 15.15 -6.60 10.96
CA SER A 801 15.20 -5.14 11.04
C SER A 801 14.00 -4.57 11.82
N ARG A 802 13.97 -3.23 11.99
CA ARG A 802 12.87 -2.50 12.64
C ARG A 802 11.52 -2.72 11.93
N GLU A 803 11.53 -2.84 10.61
CA GLU A 803 10.32 -2.97 9.79
C GLU A 803 9.59 -4.30 10.04
N GLU A 804 10.31 -5.37 10.38
CA GLU A 804 9.71 -6.67 10.68
C GLU A 804 9.42 -6.89 12.18
N MET A 805 9.70 -5.91 13.04
CA MET A 805 9.49 -6.03 14.49
C MET A 805 7.98 -5.95 14.82
N PRO A 806 7.37 -6.97 15.44
CA PRO A 806 5.92 -7.04 15.65
C PRO A 806 5.45 -6.25 16.89
N VAL A 807 5.72 -4.95 16.92
CA VAL A 807 5.34 -4.02 18.00
C VAL A 807 4.85 -2.69 17.44
N THR A 808 4.01 -1.97 18.18
CA THR A 808 3.55 -0.64 17.75
C THR A 808 4.66 0.41 17.86
N GLU A 809 4.56 1.52 17.10
CA GLU A 809 5.55 2.61 17.18
C GLU A 809 5.63 3.22 18.58
N VAL A 810 4.47 3.48 19.20
CA VAL A 810 4.39 4.01 20.57
C VAL A 810 5.13 3.13 21.58
N GLU A 811 4.90 1.81 21.57
CA GLU A 811 5.58 0.89 22.49
C GLU A 811 7.10 0.86 22.29
N TYR A 812 7.54 0.93 21.03
CA TYR A 812 8.95 0.97 20.67
C TYR A 812 9.61 2.26 21.15
N ASP A 813 8.98 3.41 20.88
CA ASP A 813 9.50 4.73 21.24
C ASP A 813 9.55 4.92 22.76
N GLU A 814 8.55 4.42 23.50
CA GLU A 814 8.58 4.39 24.96
C GLU A 814 9.73 3.54 25.50
N THR A 815 9.98 2.38 24.88
CA THR A 815 11.05 1.47 25.28
C THR A 815 12.42 2.11 25.07
N LEU A 816 12.61 2.83 23.96
CA LEU A 816 13.83 3.60 23.70
C LEU A 816 13.96 4.80 24.66
N ALA A 817 12.88 5.52 24.94
CA ALA A 817 12.88 6.67 25.84
C ALA A 817 13.28 6.30 27.27
N GLU A 818 13.01 5.06 27.71
CA GLU A 818 13.45 4.54 29.01
C GLU A 818 14.94 4.11 29.04
N GLY A 819 15.59 4.01 27.87
CA GLY A 819 17.03 3.74 27.73
C GLY A 819 17.38 2.31 27.31
N VAL A 820 16.42 1.52 26.81
CA VAL A 820 16.69 0.16 26.29
C VAL A 820 17.37 0.24 24.93
N GLN A 821 18.44 -0.53 24.75
CA GLN A 821 19.16 -0.62 23.47
C GLN A 821 18.59 -1.75 22.61
N VAL A 822 18.40 -1.53 21.31
CA VAL A 822 17.87 -2.55 20.39
C VAL A 822 18.89 -2.88 19.30
N ASN A 823 19.36 -4.11 19.29
CA ASN A 823 20.33 -4.64 18.32
C ASN A 823 19.59 -5.42 17.23
N PHE A 824 19.44 -4.79 16.06
CA PHE A 824 18.83 -5.39 14.87
C PHE A 824 19.81 -6.29 14.12
N LEU A 825 19.25 -7.23 13.35
CA LEU A 825 20.02 -8.18 12.53
C LEU A 825 21.04 -8.98 13.35
N VAL A 826 20.67 -9.37 14.55
CA VAL A 826 21.51 -10.21 15.44
C VAL A 826 20.69 -11.38 15.94
N SER A 827 21.25 -12.59 15.85
CA SER A 827 20.67 -13.78 16.48
C SER A 827 21.65 -14.41 17.45
N PRO A 828 21.21 -14.84 18.64
CA PRO A 828 22.02 -15.66 19.52
C PRO A 828 22.22 -17.04 18.91
N THR A 829 23.42 -17.59 19.05
CA THR A 829 23.80 -18.95 18.67
C THR A 829 24.02 -19.86 19.88
N ARG A 830 24.40 -19.28 21.04
CA ARG A 830 24.64 -20.01 22.29
C ARG A 830 24.47 -19.09 23.50
N ILE A 831 23.91 -19.62 24.58
CA ILE A 831 23.96 -19.00 25.91
C ILE A 831 25.25 -19.47 26.59
N VAL A 832 26.07 -18.54 27.05
CA VAL A 832 27.34 -18.82 27.71
C VAL A 832 27.15 -18.72 29.22
N SER A 833 27.47 -19.80 29.92
CA SER A 833 27.46 -19.86 31.37
C SER A 833 28.79 -20.37 31.90
N ASN A 834 29.17 -19.89 33.08
CA ASN A 834 30.29 -20.39 33.88
C ASN A 834 29.78 -20.66 35.29
N ASP A 835 30.17 -21.78 35.91
CA ASP A 835 29.71 -22.18 37.24
C ASP A 835 28.19 -22.10 37.45
N TRP A 836 27.40 -22.59 36.48
CA TRP A 836 25.92 -22.53 36.49
C TRP A 836 25.32 -21.13 36.53
N LYS A 837 26.10 -20.10 36.16
CA LYS A 837 25.67 -18.71 36.07
C LYS A 837 25.89 -18.15 34.67
N VAL A 838 24.91 -17.40 34.16
CA VAL A 838 25.01 -16.74 32.85
C VAL A 838 26.12 -15.67 32.86
N THR A 839 26.98 -15.70 31.85
CA THR A 839 28.03 -14.68 31.63
C THR A 839 27.84 -13.89 30.33
N GLY A 840 27.00 -14.37 29.42
CA GLY A 840 26.62 -13.62 28.22
C GLY A 840 26.01 -14.47 27.11
N LEU A 841 25.92 -13.88 25.92
CA LEU A 841 25.40 -14.49 24.70
C LEU A 841 26.48 -14.52 23.63
N GLN A 842 26.61 -15.66 22.94
CA GLN A 842 27.29 -15.69 21.66
C GLN A 842 26.27 -15.39 20.57
N CYS A 843 26.59 -14.42 19.71
CA CYS A 843 25.70 -13.89 18.69
C CYS A 843 26.37 -13.95 17.32
N VAL A 844 25.54 -13.95 16.27
CA VAL A 844 25.97 -13.83 14.87
C VAL A 844 25.19 -12.71 14.19
N ARG A 845 25.83 -11.99 13.27
CA ARG A 845 25.14 -10.99 12.46
C ARG A 845 24.30 -11.67 11.37
N MET A 846 23.16 -11.06 11.07
CA MET A 846 22.19 -11.53 10.09
C MET A 846 22.16 -10.59 8.88
N ARG A 847 21.79 -11.14 7.73
CA ARG A 847 21.32 -10.39 6.57
C ARG A 847 19.92 -10.85 6.19
N LEU A 848 19.13 -9.98 5.58
CA LEU A 848 17.80 -10.33 5.11
C LEU A 848 17.90 -11.04 3.74
N GLY A 849 17.31 -12.22 3.65
CA GLY A 849 17.08 -12.97 2.40
C GLY A 849 15.66 -12.76 1.88
N GLU A 850 15.21 -13.68 1.02
CA GLU A 850 13.90 -13.59 0.39
C GLU A 850 12.74 -13.59 1.42
N PRO A 851 11.64 -12.88 1.12
CA PRO A 851 10.44 -12.91 1.94
C PRO A 851 9.81 -14.31 2.00
N ASP A 852 9.34 -14.69 3.18
CA ASP A 852 8.52 -15.88 3.35
C ASP A 852 7.07 -15.65 2.88
N ALA A 853 6.20 -16.68 3.01
CA ALA A 853 4.80 -16.60 2.61
C ALA A 853 3.99 -15.50 3.33
N SER A 854 4.48 -15.00 4.47
CA SER A 854 3.88 -13.87 5.20
C SER A 854 4.40 -12.50 4.75
N GLY A 855 5.30 -12.47 3.75
CA GLY A 855 5.97 -11.26 3.28
C GLY A 855 7.17 -10.83 4.13
N ARG A 856 7.48 -11.53 5.24
CA ARG A 856 8.59 -11.21 6.13
C ARG A 856 9.90 -11.76 5.58
N ARG A 857 10.93 -10.93 5.47
CA ARG A 857 12.25 -11.37 4.99
C ARG A 857 12.87 -12.42 5.93
N ARG A 858 13.44 -13.47 5.32
CA ARG A 858 14.09 -14.57 6.06
C ARG A 858 15.47 -14.10 6.57
N PRO A 859 15.75 -14.20 7.88
CA PRO A 859 17.09 -13.87 8.39
C PRO A 859 18.08 -14.98 8.02
N ILE A 860 19.21 -14.62 7.42
CA ILE A 860 20.29 -15.52 7.02
C ILE A 860 21.56 -15.13 7.79
N PRO A 861 22.21 -16.07 8.51
CA PRO A 861 23.44 -15.79 9.23
C PRO A 861 24.58 -15.42 8.28
N ILE A 862 25.41 -14.46 8.66
CA ILE A 862 26.65 -14.09 7.96
C ILE A 862 27.78 -14.93 8.58
N PRO A 863 28.36 -15.91 7.86
CA PRO A 863 29.43 -16.74 8.40
C PRO A 863 30.65 -15.90 8.81
N GLY A 864 31.28 -16.21 9.95
CA GLY A 864 32.47 -15.49 10.43
C GLY A 864 32.19 -14.14 11.11
N SER A 865 30.92 -13.80 11.35
CA SER A 865 30.50 -12.57 12.02
C SER A 865 30.13 -12.78 13.50
N GLU A 866 30.59 -13.88 14.10
CA GLU A 866 30.29 -14.21 15.49
C GLU A 866 30.94 -13.21 16.45
N PHE A 867 30.20 -12.78 17.45
CA PHE A 867 30.69 -11.91 18.51
C PHE A 867 30.08 -12.29 19.87
N PHE A 868 30.74 -11.89 20.94
CA PHE A 868 30.28 -12.13 22.31
C PHE A 868 29.64 -10.87 22.87
N ALA A 869 28.43 -11.00 23.41
CA ALA A 869 27.70 -9.96 24.12
C ALA A 869 27.67 -10.28 25.62
N PRO A 870 28.38 -9.52 26.48
CA PRO A 870 28.42 -9.78 27.92
C PRO A 870 27.07 -9.45 28.55
N ALA A 871 26.54 -10.36 29.36
CA ALA A 871 25.30 -10.16 30.10
C ALA A 871 25.30 -11.02 31.36
N ASP A 872 24.85 -10.44 32.48
CA ASP A 872 24.73 -11.15 33.75
C ASP A 872 23.34 -11.79 33.89
N THR A 873 22.40 -11.41 33.02
CA THR A 873 21.06 -12.01 32.93
C THR A 873 20.62 -12.09 31.47
N VAL A 874 20.02 -13.21 31.09
CA VAL A 874 19.45 -13.45 29.75
C VAL A 874 17.97 -13.78 29.88
N ILE A 875 17.13 -13.07 29.12
CA ILE A 875 15.69 -13.30 29.07
C ILE A 875 15.29 -13.75 27.66
N ALA A 876 14.76 -14.97 27.54
CA ALA A 876 14.26 -15.54 26.29
C ALA A 876 12.78 -15.20 26.06
N ALA A 877 12.49 -14.30 25.11
CA ALA A 877 11.16 -13.84 24.74
C ALA A 877 10.84 -14.13 23.26
N VAL A 878 11.00 -15.41 22.85
CA VAL A 878 10.92 -15.83 21.43
C VAL A 878 9.55 -16.28 20.94
N GLY A 879 8.54 -16.33 21.82
CA GLY A 879 7.16 -16.63 21.42
C GLY A 879 6.33 -17.28 22.51
N GLN A 880 5.04 -17.45 22.23
CA GLN A 880 4.07 -18.11 23.11
C GLN A 880 3.50 -19.35 22.40
N ALA A 881 3.13 -20.37 23.16
CA ALA A 881 2.51 -21.59 22.65
C ALA A 881 1.34 -22.04 23.54
N PRO A 882 0.30 -22.67 22.97
CA PRO A 882 -0.71 -23.39 23.74
C PRO A 882 -0.07 -24.48 24.60
N ASP A 883 -0.60 -24.68 25.81
CA ASP A 883 -0.24 -25.82 26.65
C ASP A 883 -1.33 -26.89 26.50
N LEU A 884 -1.01 -27.98 25.81
CA LEU A 884 -1.92 -29.12 25.63
C LEU A 884 -1.76 -30.20 26.72
N SER A 885 -0.91 -30.00 27.73
CA SER A 885 -0.60 -31.04 28.74
C SER A 885 -1.83 -31.53 29.52
N PHE A 886 -2.85 -30.69 29.67
CA PHE A 886 -4.12 -31.05 30.33
C PHE A 886 -5.07 -31.88 29.45
N LEU A 887 -4.80 -31.97 28.14
CA LEU A 887 -5.47 -32.87 27.23
C LEU A 887 -4.53 -34.06 26.99
N PRO A 888 -4.82 -35.28 27.48
CA PRO A 888 -3.97 -36.43 27.21
C PRO A 888 -3.88 -36.73 25.69
N PRO A 889 -2.79 -37.32 25.18
CA PRO A 889 -2.67 -37.70 23.77
C PRO A 889 -3.79 -38.62 23.28
N ASP A 890 -4.32 -39.45 24.18
CA ASP A 890 -5.44 -40.37 23.92
C ASP A 890 -6.83 -39.70 24.05
N SER A 891 -6.88 -38.38 24.26
CA SER A 891 -8.12 -37.62 24.24
C SER A 891 -8.80 -37.76 22.87
N ALA A 892 -10.13 -37.82 22.86
CA ALA A 892 -10.91 -37.86 21.63
C ALA A 892 -10.79 -36.58 20.77
N LEU A 893 -10.16 -35.52 21.26
CA LEU A 893 -10.01 -34.24 20.56
C LEU A 893 -8.83 -34.25 19.58
N GLU A 894 -9.13 -33.95 18.32
CA GLU A 894 -8.13 -33.90 17.25
C GLU A 894 -7.17 -32.71 17.38
N ARG A 895 -5.89 -32.96 17.04
CA ARG A 895 -4.83 -31.95 17.03
C ARG A 895 -4.34 -31.71 15.61
N THR A 896 -4.05 -30.46 15.31
CA THR A 896 -3.36 -30.06 14.09
C THR A 896 -1.87 -30.44 14.14
N ARG A 897 -1.20 -30.40 12.97
CA ARG A 897 0.25 -30.63 12.84
C ARG A 897 1.15 -29.70 13.67
N TRP A 898 0.60 -28.63 14.22
CA TRP A 898 1.33 -27.63 15.02
C TRP A 898 1.01 -27.74 16.51
N GLU A 899 0.50 -28.89 16.96
CA GLU A 899 0.10 -29.11 18.36
C GLU A 899 -0.91 -28.06 18.85
N ARG A 900 -1.93 -27.78 18.03
CA ARG A 900 -3.10 -26.97 18.40
C ARG A 900 -4.37 -27.76 18.21
N LEU A 901 -5.46 -27.39 18.88
CA LEU A 901 -6.75 -28.06 18.70
C LEU A 901 -7.31 -27.83 17.29
N ALA A 902 -7.78 -28.88 16.63
CA ALA A 902 -8.47 -28.78 15.34
C ALA A 902 -9.94 -28.37 15.57
N VAL A 903 -10.39 -27.34 14.85
CA VAL A 903 -11.78 -26.87 14.87
C VAL A 903 -12.26 -26.53 13.47
N ASP A 904 -13.58 -26.57 13.26
CA ASP A 904 -14.21 -25.95 12.10
C ASP A 904 -13.94 -24.43 12.13
N GLU A 905 -13.28 -23.90 11.09
CA GLU A 905 -12.86 -22.49 11.05
C GLU A 905 -14.01 -21.50 11.20
N ASN A 906 -15.23 -21.89 10.80
CA ASN A 906 -16.39 -21.03 10.88
C ASN A 906 -17.13 -21.15 12.22
N ARG A 907 -17.42 -22.38 12.65
CA ARG A 907 -18.24 -22.70 13.84
C ARG A 907 -17.44 -22.86 15.11
N LEU A 908 -16.11 -22.93 15.04
CA LEU A 908 -15.23 -23.19 16.19
C LEU A 908 -15.53 -24.52 16.92
N ALA A 909 -16.28 -25.41 16.27
CA ALA A 909 -16.65 -26.70 16.80
C ALA A 909 -15.50 -27.69 16.61
N THR A 910 -15.24 -28.51 17.62
CA THR A 910 -14.27 -29.61 17.53
C THR A 910 -14.93 -30.85 16.88
N ASN A 911 -14.16 -31.92 16.72
CA ASN A 911 -14.69 -33.21 16.30
C ASN A 911 -15.63 -33.86 17.35
N VAL A 912 -15.62 -33.40 18.60
CA VAL A 912 -16.51 -33.88 19.67
C VAL A 912 -17.78 -33.01 19.74
N PRO A 913 -18.99 -33.60 19.59
CA PRO A 913 -20.24 -32.85 19.67
C PRO A 913 -20.42 -32.09 20.99
N GLY A 914 -20.80 -30.83 20.89
CA GLY A 914 -21.00 -29.93 22.04
C GLY A 914 -19.70 -29.37 22.63
N VAL A 915 -18.54 -29.64 22.03
CA VAL A 915 -17.25 -29.08 22.45
C VAL A 915 -16.71 -28.11 21.40
N PHE A 916 -16.38 -26.91 21.83
CA PHE A 916 -15.92 -25.79 21.03
C PHE A 916 -14.59 -25.28 21.58
N ALA A 917 -13.77 -24.64 20.76
CA ALA A 917 -12.55 -23.99 21.23
C ALA A 917 -12.22 -22.74 20.43
N GLY A 918 -11.57 -21.77 21.06
CA GLY A 918 -11.23 -20.51 20.38
C GLY A 918 -10.15 -19.68 21.07
N GLY A 919 -9.84 -18.54 20.44
CA GLY A 919 -8.78 -17.63 20.86
C GLY A 919 -7.39 -18.23 20.64
N ASP A 920 -6.40 -17.71 21.38
CA ASP A 920 -4.98 -18.03 21.19
C ASP A 920 -4.63 -19.52 21.29
N PHE A 921 -5.50 -20.30 21.95
CA PHE A 921 -5.36 -21.76 22.06
C PHE A 921 -5.50 -22.46 20.70
N VAL A 922 -6.29 -21.91 19.79
CA VAL A 922 -6.55 -22.45 18.44
C VAL A 922 -5.77 -21.66 17.38
N SER A 923 -5.91 -20.33 17.37
CA SER A 923 -5.29 -19.46 16.36
C SER A 923 -3.81 -19.20 16.58
N GLY A 924 -3.28 -19.47 17.79
CA GLY A 924 -1.99 -18.97 18.24
C GLY A 924 -2.08 -17.56 18.81
N PRO A 925 -1.01 -17.06 19.45
CA PRO A 925 -1.03 -15.79 20.18
C PRO A 925 -1.40 -14.63 19.26
N GLY A 926 -2.51 -13.95 19.57
CA GLY A 926 -3.01 -12.78 18.88
C GLY A 926 -3.11 -11.55 19.79
N MET A 927 -3.83 -10.53 19.31
CA MET A 927 -4.09 -9.31 20.06
C MET A 927 -5.34 -9.47 20.96
N VAL A 928 -5.41 -8.72 22.07
CA VAL A 928 -6.53 -8.82 23.03
C VAL A 928 -7.91 -8.64 22.37
N ILE A 929 -8.03 -7.73 21.40
CA ILE A 929 -9.29 -7.47 20.70
C ILE A 929 -9.71 -8.65 19.79
N GLU A 930 -8.75 -9.42 19.28
CA GLU A 930 -9.02 -10.65 18.51
C GLU A 930 -9.47 -11.78 19.44
N ALA A 931 -8.88 -11.88 20.64
CA ALA A 931 -9.33 -12.80 21.68
C ALA A 931 -10.79 -12.54 22.09
N ILE A 932 -11.16 -11.27 22.28
CA ILE A 932 -12.55 -10.86 22.57
C ILE A 932 -13.48 -11.23 21.41
N ALA A 933 -13.05 -10.99 20.16
CA ALA A 933 -13.82 -11.35 18.97
C ALA A 933 -14.03 -12.86 18.86
N ALA A 934 -13.00 -13.66 19.15
CA ALA A 934 -13.10 -15.11 19.18
C ALA A 934 -14.05 -15.61 20.27
N GLY A 935 -14.06 -14.96 21.44
CA GLY A 935 -15.03 -15.24 22.50
C GLY A 935 -16.47 -14.96 22.07
N ARG A 936 -16.72 -13.81 21.43
CA ARG A 936 -18.03 -13.46 20.86
C ARG A 936 -18.47 -14.45 19.76
N ARG A 937 -17.54 -14.85 18.88
CA ARG A 937 -17.79 -15.87 17.85
C ARG A 937 -18.17 -17.21 18.48
N GLY A 938 -17.46 -17.62 19.53
CA GLY A 938 -17.72 -18.84 20.29
C GLY A 938 -19.12 -18.84 20.90
N ALA A 939 -19.55 -17.73 21.52
CA ALA A 939 -20.88 -17.59 22.08
C ALA A 939 -21.99 -17.75 21.01
N ILE A 940 -21.84 -17.08 19.86
CA ILE A 940 -22.80 -17.19 18.74
C ILE A 940 -22.82 -18.63 18.18
N ALA A 941 -21.66 -19.27 18.05
CA ALA A 941 -21.58 -20.65 17.57
C ALA A 941 -22.29 -21.64 18.50
N ILE A 942 -22.13 -21.47 19.81
CA ILE A 942 -22.81 -22.29 20.82
C ILE A 942 -24.31 -22.04 20.81
N ASP A 943 -24.78 -20.79 20.74
CA ASP A 943 -26.21 -20.47 20.64
C ASP A 943 -26.83 -21.14 19.40
N LYS A 944 -26.17 -21.03 18.24
CA LYS A 944 -26.63 -21.71 17.01
C LYS A 944 -26.68 -23.22 17.17
N TYR A 945 -25.66 -23.82 17.76
CA TYR A 945 -25.64 -25.25 18.05
C TYR A 945 -26.80 -25.68 18.95
N LEU A 946 -27.06 -24.94 20.04
CA LEU A 946 -28.16 -25.23 20.98
C LEU A 946 -29.53 -25.04 20.34
N ARG A 947 -29.65 -24.12 19.37
CA ARG A 947 -30.86 -23.90 18.55
C ARG A 947 -30.99 -24.84 17.35
N ARG A 948 -30.00 -25.72 17.12
CA ARG A 948 -29.91 -26.60 15.95
C ARG A 948 -29.87 -25.86 14.60
N ASP A 949 -29.30 -24.66 14.61
CA ASP A 949 -29.06 -23.86 13.41
C ASP A 949 -27.70 -24.21 12.80
N ALA A 950 -27.72 -24.73 11.57
CA ALA A 950 -26.52 -25.10 10.83
C ALA A 950 -25.97 -23.95 9.95
N SER A 951 -26.57 -22.77 9.97
CA SER A 951 -26.10 -21.62 9.18
C SER A 951 -24.72 -21.12 9.63
N ARG A 952 -24.09 -20.28 8.80
CA ARG A 952 -22.76 -19.70 9.06
C ARG A 952 -22.79 -18.82 10.31
N VAL A 953 -21.69 -18.75 11.07
CA VAL A 953 -21.58 -17.77 12.17
C VAL A 953 -21.30 -16.40 11.56
N GLU A 954 -22.15 -15.42 11.86
CA GLU A 954 -22.07 -14.09 11.26
C GLU A 954 -21.75 -13.05 12.34
N MET A 955 -20.76 -12.19 12.08
CA MET A 955 -20.29 -11.13 12.98
C MET A 955 -20.10 -9.80 12.25
N TYR A 956 -20.93 -9.54 11.25
CA TYR A 956 -20.91 -8.32 10.45
C TYR A 956 -22.24 -7.60 10.62
N ASP A 957 -22.20 -6.27 10.55
CA ASP A 957 -23.40 -5.45 10.39
C ASP A 957 -23.41 -4.96 8.95
N LEU A 958 -24.54 -5.14 8.26
CA LEU A 958 -24.74 -4.50 6.98
C LEU A 958 -25.28 -3.09 7.22
N LYS A 959 -24.83 -2.12 6.42
CA LYS A 959 -25.41 -0.79 6.43
C LYS A 959 -26.91 -0.92 6.10
N PRO A 960 -27.83 -0.47 6.98
CA PRO A 960 -29.25 -0.51 6.65
C PRO A 960 -29.49 0.30 5.38
N SER A 961 -30.37 -0.18 4.50
CA SER A 961 -30.64 0.44 3.20
C SER A 961 -31.33 1.81 3.29
N VAL A 962 -31.69 2.26 4.49
CA VAL A 962 -32.39 3.51 4.76
C VAL A 962 -31.84 4.10 6.07
N ILE A 963 -31.13 5.22 5.98
CA ILE A 963 -30.92 6.14 7.10
C ILE A 963 -31.55 7.45 6.63
N GLU A 964 -32.70 7.80 7.21
CA GLU A 964 -33.52 8.98 6.90
C GLU A 964 -33.17 10.18 7.81
N GLU A 965 -31.95 10.24 8.35
CA GLU A 965 -31.50 11.42 9.10
C GLU A 965 -30.75 12.38 8.17
N GLU A 966 -31.28 13.60 8.04
CA GLU A 966 -30.62 14.70 7.35
C GLU A 966 -29.38 15.14 8.17
N ILE A 967 -28.21 15.04 7.55
CA ILE A 967 -26.95 15.63 8.04
C ILE A 967 -27.20 17.12 8.25
N SER A 968 -27.10 17.59 9.50
CA SER A 968 -27.34 19.00 9.83
C SER A 968 -26.15 19.86 9.38
N LYS A 969 -26.42 21.10 8.94
CA LYS A 969 -25.40 22.04 8.42
C LYS A 969 -24.24 22.37 9.37
N GLU A 970 -24.35 22.08 10.67
CA GLU A 970 -23.25 22.29 11.62
C GLU A 970 -22.08 21.31 11.42
N GLU A 971 -22.28 20.17 10.74
CA GLU A 971 -21.22 19.18 10.48
C GLU A 971 -20.25 19.60 9.36
N GLU A 972 -20.59 20.60 8.52
CA GLU A 972 -19.68 21.13 7.49
C GLU A 972 -18.43 21.84 8.09
N GLU A 973 -18.52 22.40 9.30
CA GLU A 973 -17.38 23.03 10.01
C GLU A 973 -16.29 22.02 10.42
N THR A 974 -16.59 20.70 10.46
CA THR A 974 -15.66 19.69 10.96
C THR A 974 -14.57 19.26 9.98
N TRP A 975 -14.61 19.73 8.73
CA TRP A 975 -13.67 19.32 7.66
C TRP A 975 -12.37 20.12 7.64
N GLU A 976 -12.24 21.17 8.46
CA GLU A 976 -10.98 21.89 8.61
C GLU A 976 -9.94 21.06 9.39
N PRO A 977 -8.65 21.11 9.03
CA PRO A 977 -7.59 20.44 9.78
C PRO A 977 -7.55 20.89 11.25
N GLN A 978 -7.52 19.93 12.18
CA GLN A 978 -7.50 20.18 13.62
C GLN A 978 -6.39 19.35 14.29
N PHE A 979 -5.75 19.94 15.30
CA PHE A 979 -4.69 19.30 16.08
C PHE A 979 -5.24 18.15 16.93
N ARG A 980 -4.54 17.00 16.93
CA ARG A 980 -4.83 15.86 17.81
C ARG A 980 -4.24 16.12 19.20
N PRO A 981 -5.03 16.14 20.28
CA PRO A 981 -4.51 16.28 21.64
C PRO A 981 -3.56 15.13 22.00
N GLU A 982 -2.39 15.46 22.52
CA GLU A 982 -1.43 14.46 23.01
C GLU A 982 -1.94 13.74 24.26
N THR A 983 -1.78 12.42 24.27
CA THR A 983 -2.07 11.59 25.45
C THR A 983 -1.09 11.95 26.58
N PRO A 984 -1.57 12.27 27.78
CA PRO A 984 -0.69 12.57 28.90
C PRO A 984 0.10 11.31 29.32
N HIS A 985 1.38 11.49 29.66
CA HIS A 985 2.23 10.42 30.18
C HIS A 985 2.98 10.86 31.44
N LEU A 986 3.33 9.90 32.30
CA LEU A 986 4.23 10.16 33.43
C LEU A 986 5.60 10.68 32.97
N PRO A 987 6.23 11.63 33.70
CA PRO A 987 7.59 12.07 33.41
C PRO A 987 8.61 10.93 33.48
N LEU A 988 9.62 10.92 32.60
CA LEU A 988 10.65 9.86 32.53
C LEU A 988 11.36 9.61 33.86
N THR A 989 11.56 10.66 34.66
CA THR A 989 12.17 10.59 36.01
C THR A 989 11.37 9.74 36.99
N GLU A 990 10.05 9.70 36.83
CA GLU A 990 9.15 8.92 37.69
C GLU A 990 8.86 7.51 37.16
N ARG A 991 9.18 7.24 35.88
CA ARG A 991 9.02 5.91 35.28
C ARG A 991 10.06 4.91 35.79
N LYS A 992 11.29 5.37 36.03
CA LYS A 992 12.39 4.52 36.49
C LYS A 992 12.19 4.15 37.97
N GLY A 993 12.15 2.84 38.25
CA GLY A 993 11.95 2.31 39.61
C GLY A 993 10.50 2.34 40.12
N SER A 994 9.53 2.70 39.27
CA SER A 994 8.11 2.65 39.62
C SER A 994 7.32 1.75 38.66
N PHE A 995 6.34 1.03 39.22
CA PHE A 995 5.34 0.27 38.46
C PHE A 995 4.03 1.05 38.27
N LYS A 996 4.02 2.35 38.54
CA LYS A 996 2.88 3.24 38.26
C LYS A 996 2.53 3.23 36.77
N GLU A 997 1.24 3.38 36.48
CA GLU A 997 0.71 3.46 35.13
C GLU A 997 1.28 4.66 34.37
N ILE A 998 1.83 4.44 33.17
CA ILE A 998 2.63 5.44 32.45
C ILE A 998 1.77 6.35 31.59
N GLU A 999 0.95 5.77 30.71
CA GLU A 999 -0.02 6.51 29.93
C GLU A 999 -1.17 6.89 30.87
N LEU A 1000 -1.67 8.13 30.80
CA LEU A 1000 -2.75 8.64 31.64
C LEU A 1000 -4.01 8.90 30.80
N SER A 1001 -5.17 9.02 31.46
CA SER A 1001 -6.44 9.33 30.79
C SER A 1001 -6.50 10.80 30.33
N PHE A 1002 -7.32 11.10 29.32
CA PHE A 1002 -7.59 12.48 28.93
C PHE A 1002 -8.36 13.23 30.02
N SER A 1003 -8.19 14.55 30.08
CA SER A 1003 -9.16 15.40 30.76
C SER A 1003 -10.47 15.43 29.97
N GLU A 1004 -11.58 15.72 30.64
CA GLU A 1004 -12.90 15.80 30.01
C GLU A 1004 -12.89 16.76 28.81
N GLU A 1005 -12.30 17.95 28.96
CA GLU A 1005 -12.18 18.95 27.89
C GLU A 1005 -11.45 18.41 26.66
N LYS A 1006 -10.29 17.76 26.86
CA LYS A 1006 -9.51 17.15 25.76
C LYS A 1006 -10.25 15.99 25.10
N ALA A 1007 -10.91 15.15 25.90
CA ALA A 1007 -11.68 14.03 25.37
C ALA A 1007 -12.86 14.51 24.50
N ARG A 1008 -13.58 15.54 24.94
CA ARG A 1008 -14.67 16.14 24.16
C ARG A 1008 -14.15 16.83 22.90
N GLN A 1009 -13.04 17.57 22.98
CA GLN A 1009 -12.40 18.19 21.82
C GLN A 1009 -12.01 17.14 20.79
N GLU A 1010 -11.35 16.06 21.22
CA GLU A 1010 -10.92 14.99 20.32
C GLU A 1010 -12.10 14.22 19.72
N ALA A 1011 -13.16 13.98 20.49
CA ALA A 1011 -14.36 13.32 20.01
C ALA A 1011 -15.08 14.13 18.90
N LYS A 1012 -15.07 15.46 18.98
CA LYS A 1012 -15.66 16.37 17.98
C LYS A 1012 -14.94 16.38 16.63
N ARG A 1013 -13.69 15.87 16.55
CA ARG A 1013 -12.95 15.73 15.28
C ARG A 1013 -13.49 14.62 14.38
N CYS A 1014 -14.36 13.74 14.91
CA CYS A 1014 -14.92 12.63 14.17
C CYS A 1014 -15.82 13.09 13.02
N LEU A 1015 -15.53 12.64 11.79
CA LEU A 1015 -16.29 13.00 10.57
C LEU A 1015 -17.65 12.30 10.44
N ARG A 1016 -18.09 11.51 11.44
CA ARG A 1016 -19.37 10.77 11.41
C ARG A 1016 -19.65 10.02 10.10
N CYS A 1017 -18.65 9.26 9.62
CA CYS A 1017 -18.76 8.48 8.38
C CYS A 1017 -19.90 7.43 8.39
N ASP A 1018 -20.47 7.13 9.56
CA ASP A 1018 -21.68 6.33 9.73
C ASP A 1018 -22.96 6.99 9.17
N LEU A 1019 -22.98 8.32 9.07
CA LEU A 1019 -24.11 9.11 8.59
C LEU A 1019 -24.02 9.46 7.09
N GLU A 1020 -22.84 9.33 6.49
CA GLU A 1020 -22.66 9.53 5.04
C GLU A 1020 -23.50 8.53 4.26
N LYS A 1021 -24.18 8.96 3.18
CA LYS A 1021 -25.12 8.12 2.42
C LYS A 1021 -24.41 7.12 1.51
#